data_AF-A0A2N2PX55-F1
#
_entry.id   AF-A0A2N2PX55-F1
#
_cell.length_a   1.000
_cell.length_b   1.000
_cell.length_c   1.000
_cell.angle_alpha   90.00
_cell.angle_beta   90.00
_cell.angle_gamma   90.00
#
_symmetry.space_group_name_H-M   'P 1'
#
loop_
_entity.id
_entity.type
_entity.pdbx_description
1 polymer ?
#
loop_
_entity_poly.entity_id
_entity_poly.type
_entity_poly.pdbx_seq_one_letter_code
_entity_poly.pdbx_strand_id
1 'polypeptide(L)'
;MLTPIEAKARIRGPIPGLPVLFTPDDKINHAGMRDHVQFLIENGLTVLLLSVGISEYLHLNPEEIRAVAQNVTRAADGRALVIAETGPWPTGKAVEFARFAEDVGVDAVLIVPPDPYYLPYDPALHDDALYVHFETVAAATRLGVLFHERRLAARGTFRPWSMDLIKRVAAIDNTIGLKEESGDFAYSMEILDTVGDQVVMIDDAGKTSFIFTHFHGSPAYITGIGQFAPQVSLGFWNALESGNLVEARRIAIDIALPIDYLGLRLGWVAFIKASLELCGLPGGPMRRPGISLTASQKAEVRHLLDRLGLLPGVDLSTGRIEVEEPSDLFYRTYVGGRNFIVYHLLRQVPPTADPLGPENKLIFATGVLTGVPVGCTGRNSVGAKSPLTGAYGEAEAGGFFGAELKFAGFDAIIVQGQAAQPVYLWIHDGEAEIRAARHLWGQDIAIGQALLRAELGDRLIRTAQIGPAGENLVRYATIANDVIHIYGRCGLGAVMGAKKLRAIAVRGHTKLPVADPEAVRSFGRRFAETWRQRAGELYDVGTLGSLSALNAVGGLPTCNFQAGSLANTERISGERLRDTILVDREGCFACGIKCKRVVETRVGEHGYAVDRAYGGPEYETVAALGSNCGVADLVAIAKANELCNRYGLDTISAGTTIAWAMECFERGILEPTDVEGLELRFGNGAAVVELIEKIAHRQGIGDLLAEGVWRAARQVGQGSEQFAMHVKGLELPLHEPRIKHGLGLGYAVSPTGADHVHNIHDDLYTSAESPFFDRIRALGILEPLPATDLSPAKVRLFAYDVLWWSLFNCLELCANGPYVLDLNLVNDLVRATTGWNTSLWELTKVAERSVTLPQLFNVRAGFTPADDRLPERFFQPLRSSSTGRPVDRDQFEAARRLYYEMRGWDTRTGAPTRANMVELALDEFLPE
;
A
#
# COMPACT_ATOMS: atom_id res chain seq x y z
N MET A 1 -8.49 38.99 -25.26
CA MET A 1 -9.94 38.77 -25.42
C MET A 1 -10.18 38.15 -26.77
N LEU A 2 -10.93 37.05 -26.77
CA LEU A 2 -11.34 36.34 -27.97
C LEU A 2 -12.57 37.02 -28.60
N THR A 3 -12.70 36.93 -29.91
CA THR A 3 -13.97 37.23 -30.58
C THR A 3 -15.01 36.16 -30.22
N PRO A 4 -16.32 36.43 -30.34
CA PRO A 4 -17.36 35.42 -30.09
C PRO A 4 -17.14 34.12 -30.88
N ILE A 5 -16.69 34.20 -32.14
CA ILE A 5 -16.42 33.02 -32.98
C ILE A 5 -15.24 32.19 -32.43
N GLU A 6 -14.15 32.85 -32.03
CA GLU A 6 -12.98 32.18 -31.44
C GLU A 6 -13.31 31.56 -30.08
N ALA A 7 -14.10 32.25 -29.25
CA ALA A 7 -14.56 31.73 -27.98
C ALA A 7 -15.44 30.48 -28.18
N LYS A 8 -16.41 30.54 -29.10
CA LYS A 8 -17.28 29.40 -29.46
C LYS A 8 -16.46 28.16 -29.85
N ALA A 9 -15.44 28.34 -30.71
CA ALA A 9 -14.60 27.23 -31.19
C ALA A 9 -13.73 26.58 -30.10
N ARG A 10 -13.44 27.29 -29.00
CA ARG A 10 -12.61 26.79 -27.88
C ARG A 10 -13.42 26.10 -26.77
N ILE A 11 -14.74 26.21 -26.77
CA ILE A 11 -15.58 25.54 -25.75
C ILE A 11 -15.73 24.05 -26.13
N ARG A 12 -14.83 23.24 -25.57
CA ARG A 12 -14.81 21.79 -25.75
C ARG A 12 -14.26 21.08 -24.52
N GLY A 13 -14.83 19.92 -24.20
CA GLY A 13 -14.35 19.05 -23.14
C GLY A 13 -14.91 19.37 -21.75
N PRO A 14 -14.28 18.84 -20.69
CA PRO A 14 -14.70 19.04 -19.31
C PRO A 14 -14.49 20.49 -18.84
N ILE A 15 -15.52 21.08 -18.25
CA ILE A 15 -15.52 22.44 -17.71
C ILE A 15 -15.67 22.41 -16.17
N PRO A 16 -14.60 22.60 -15.39
CA PRO A 16 -14.70 22.78 -13.95
C PRO A 16 -15.34 24.12 -13.58
N GLY A 17 -16.38 24.09 -12.74
CA GLY A 17 -16.92 25.28 -12.08
C GLY A 17 -16.11 25.62 -10.83
N LEU A 18 -15.40 26.73 -10.78
CA LEU A 18 -14.43 27.01 -9.70
C LEU A 18 -15.12 27.37 -8.38
N PRO A 19 -14.71 26.83 -7.22
CA PRO A 19 -15.22 27.24 -5.92
C PRO A 19 -14.49 28.49 -5.46
N VAL A 20 -15.08 29.29 -4.57
CA VAL A 20 -14.32 30.38 -3.95
C VAL A 20 -13.68 29.86 -2.69
N LEU A 21 -12.34 29.87 -2.68
CA LEU A 21 -11.56 29.40 -1.55
C LEU A 21 -11.49 30.48 -0.49
N PHE A 22 -11.80 30.13 0.75
CA PHE A 22 -11.75 31.05 1.89
C PHE A 22 -10.62 30.68 2.85
N THR A 23 -10.19 31.65 3.64
CA THR A 23 -9.35 31.45 4.82
C THR A 23 -10.22 31.23 6.07
N PRO A 24 -9.66 30.72 7.19
CA PRO A 24 -10.40 30.55 8.44
C PRO A 24 -11.05 31.81 9.02
N ASP A 25 -10.59 33.00 8.63
CA ASP A 25 -11.14 34.30 8.99
C ASP A 25 -12.16 34.85 7.97
N ASP A 26 -12.78 33.96 7.18
CA ASP A 26 -13.81 34.27 6.18
C ASP A 26 -13.35 35.21 5.07
N LYS A 27 -12.05 35.36 4.78
CA LYS A 27 -11.54 36.16 3.65
C LYS A 27 -11.31 35.30 2.42
N ILE A 28 -11.33 35.91 1.23
CA ILE A 28 -11.01 35.20 -0.02
C ILE A 28 -9.53 34.84 -0.03
N ASN A 29 -9.23 33.55 -0.22
CA ASN A 29 -7.89 33.03 -0.41
C ASN A 29 -7.45 33.22 -1.87
N HIS A 30 -7.06 34.45 -2.20
CA HIS A 30 -6.59 34.80 -3.54
C HIS A 30 -5.35 34.03 -4.00
N ALA A 31 -4.51 33.54 -3.08
CA ALA A 31 -3.35 32.73 -3.45
C ALA A 31 -3.79 31.32 -3.83
N GLY A 32 -4.54 30.65 -2.96
CA GLY A 32 -5.07 29.33 -3.24
C GLY A 32 -5.92 29.27 -4.50
N MET A 33 -6.68 30.33 -4.81
CA MET A 33 -7.43 30.43 -6.08
C MET A 33 -6.51 30.40 -7.31
N ARG A 34 -5.38 31.11 -7.26
CA ARG A 34 -4.40 31.09 -8.37
C ARG A 34 -3.76 29.73 -8.51
N ASP A 35 -3.34 29.14 -7.39
CA ASP A 35 -2.69 27.83 -7.36
C ASP A 35 -3.63 26.75 -7.89
N HIS A 36 -4.92 26.82 -7.54
CA HIS A 36 -5.94 25.90 -8.05
C HIS A 36 -6.17 26.07 -9.56
N VAL A 37 -6.25 27.30 -10.06
CA VAL A 37 -6.36 27.55 -11.51
C VAL A 37 -5.14 27.01 -12.26
N GLN A 38 -3.93 27.21 -11.74
CA GLN A 38 -2.70 26.69 -12.34
C GLN A 38 -2.71 25.16 -12.38
N PHE A 39 -3.08 24.51 -11.27
CA PHE A 39 -3.24 23.07 -11.18
C PHE A 39 -4.17 22.51 -12.28
N LEU A 40 -5.34 23.13 -12.47
CA LEU A 40 -6.31 22.65 -13.48
C LEU A 40 -5.76 22.77 -14.91
N ILE A 41 -5.08 23.88 -15.21
CA ILE A 41 -4.49 24.15 -16.53
C ILE A 41 -3.33 23.19 -16.81
N GLU A 42 -2.43 23.00 -15.84
CA GLU A 42 -1.30 22.08 -15.95
C GLU A 42 -1.74 20.63 -16.12
N ASN A 43 -2.91 20.29 -15.59
CA ASN A 43 -3.53 18.98 -15.78
C ASN A 43 -4.43 18.90 -17.01
N GLY A 44 -4.40 19.89 -17.91
CA GLY A 44 -5.01 19.81 -19.24
C GLY A 44 -6.47 20.27 -19.35
N LEU A 45 -7.03 20.94 -18.33
CA LEU A 45 -8.35 21.57 -18.43
C LEU A 45 -8.22 22.96 -19.07
N THR A 46 -8.89 23.15 -20.20
CA THR A 46 -8.70 24.33 -21.08
C THR A 46 -9.84 25.35 -21.03
N VAL A 47 -10.91 25.08 -20.30
CA VAL A 47 -12.07 25.96 -20.14
C VAL A 47 -12.45 25.98 -18.66
N LEU A 48 -12.57 27.17 -18.06
CA LEU A 48 -12.88 27.36 -16.64
C LEU A 48 -14.16 28.19 -16.51
N LEU A 49 -15.02 27.81 -15.57
CA LEU A 49 -16.28 28.50 -15.31
C LEU A 49 -16.30 29.09 -13.90
N LEU A 50 -16.56 30.39 -13.81
CA LEU A 50 -17.00 31.03 -12.57
C LEU A 50 -18.52 31.05 -12.55
N SER A 51 -19.13 30.25 -11.68
CA SER A 51 -20.58 30.05 -11.63
C SER A 51 -21.23 30.58 -10.36
N VAL A 52 -22.48 31.03 -10.45
CA VAL A 52 -23.25 31.53 -9.30
C VAL A 52 -23.38 30.49 -8.20
N GLY A 53 -23.47 29.20 -8.58
CA GLY A 53 -23.60 28.07 -7.65
C GLY A 53 -22.27 27.72 -7.01
N ILE A 54 -21.34 27.15 -7.78
CA ILE A 54 -20.08 26.60 -7.22
C ILE A 54 -19.15 27.72 -6.76
N SER A 55 -19.10 28.86 -7.45
CA SER A 55 -18.27 30.01 -7.03
C SER A 55 -18.91 30.85 -5.91
N GLU A 56 -20.00 30.37 -5.30
CA GLU A 56 -20.57 30.91 -4.06
C GLU A 56 -20.92 32.41 -4.13
N TYR A 57 -21.34 32.92 -5.30
CA TYR A 57 -21.55 34.38 -5.52
C TYR A 57 -22.55 35.01 -4.55
N LEU A 58 -23.53 34.25 -4.05
CA LEU A 58 -24.49 34.73 -3.06
C LEU A 58 -23.87 35.01 -1.68
N HIS A 59 -22.65 34.54 -1.42
CA HIS A 59 -21.86 34.82 -0.21
C HIS A 59 -20.85 35.96 -0.40
N LEU A 60 -20.82 36.57 -1.59
CA LEU A 60 -19.87 37.60 -1.97
C LEU A 60 -20.58 38.94 -2.20
N ASN A 61 -19.90 40.02 -1.84
CA ASN A 61 -20.31 41.34 -2.28
C ASN A 61 -19.84 41.63 -3.72
N PRO A 62 -20.35 42.68 -4.39
CA PRO A 62 -19.97 42.98 -5.77
C PRO A 62 -18.45 43.17 -6.00
N GLU A 63 -17.73 43.79 -5.06
CA GLU A 63 -16.28 44.00 -5.18
C GLU A 63 -15.51 42.69 -5.07
N GLU A 64 -15.95 41.78 -4.20
CA GLU A 64 -15.39 40.44 -4.06
C GLU A 64 -15.59 39.60 -5.32
N ILE A 65 -16.79 39.62 -5.91
CA ILE A 65 -17.06 38.94 -7.19
C ILE A 65 -16.11 39.47 -8.27
N ARG A 66 -15.94 40.80 -8.34
CA ARG A 66 -15.00 41.43 -9.26
C ARG A 66 -13.56 40.97 -9.02
N ALA A 67 -13.12 40.92 -7.77
CA ALA A 67 -11.78 40.49 -7.40
C ALA A 67 -11.52 39.01 -7.75
N VAL A 68 -12.51 38.13 -7.58
CA VAL A 68 -12.42 36.70 -7.97
C VAL A 68 -12.26 36.58 -9.49
N ALA A 69 -13.10 37.25 -10.28
CA ALA A 69 -13.01 37.23 -11.74
C ALA A 69 -11.65 37.72 -12.23
N GLN A 70 -11.14 38.82 -11.66
CA GLN A 70 -9.80 39.33 -11.97
C GLN A 70 -8.69 38.35 -11.62
N ASN A 71 -8.78 37.70 -10.46
CA ASN A 71 -7.76 36.77 -10.00
C ASN A 71 -7.68 35.53 -10.91
N VAL A 72 -8.82 34.91 -11.22
CA VAL A 72 -8.89 33.73 -12.09
C VAL A 72 -8.43 34.06 -13.51
N THR A 73 -8.88 35.18 -14.08
CA THR A 73 -8.49 35.60 -15.44
C THR A 73 -6.98 35.81 -15.55
N ARG A 74 -6.37 36.47 -14.55
CA ARG A 74 -4.92 36.65 -14.50
C ARG A 74 -4.16 35.34 -14.30
N ALA A 75 -4.70 34.41 -13.50
CA ALA A 75 -4.07 33.10 -13.28
C ALA A 75 -4.13 32.21 -14.53
N ALA A 76 -5.21 32.32 -15.30
CA ALA A 76 -5.36 31.60 -16.56
C ALA A 76 -4.38 32.08 -17.63
N ASP A 77 -4.07 33.38 -17.66
CA ASP A 77 -3.06 34.01 -18.54
C ASP A 77 -3.22 33.60 -20.01
N GLY A 78 -4.47 33.50 -20.48
CA GLY A 78 -4.83 33.08 -21.84
C GLY A 78 -4.65 31.58 -22.15
N ARG A 79 -4.06 30.78 -21.25
CA ARG A 79 -3.85 29.33 -21.40
C ARG A 79 -5.16 28.54 -21.31
N ALA A 80 -6.15 29.05 -20.57
CA ALA A 80 -7.51 28.54 -20.53
C ALA A 80 -8.53 29.65 -20.83
N LEU A 81 -9.65 29.27 -21.43
CA LEU A 81 -10.80 30.15 -21.67
C LEU A 81 -11.54 30.33 -20.35
N VAL A 82 -11.78 31.58 -19.93
CA VAL A 82 -12.53 31.88 -18.69
C VAL A 82 -13.92 32.39 -19.03
N ILE A 83 -14.94 31.65 -18.56
CA ILE A 83 -16.35 32.03 -18.63
C ILE A 83 -16.77 32.58 -17.27
N ALA A 84 -17.30 33.81 -17.23
CA ALA A 84 -17.82 34.42 -16.01
C ALA A 84 -19.35 34.51 -16.05
N GLU A 85 -20.00 33.96 -15.03
CA GLU A 85 -21.46 33.94 -14.95
C GLU A 85 -22.03 35.16 -14.22
N THR A 86 -23.14 35.73 -14.68
CA THR A 86 -23.88 36.75 -13.93
C THR A 86 -24.63 36.12 -12.74
N GLY A 87 -24.91 36.87 -11.65
CA GLY A 87 -25.90 36.41 -10.68
C GLY A 87 -27.34 36.55 -11.20
N PRO A 88 -28.35 35.98 -10.49
CA PRO A 88 -29.78 36.09 -10.84
C PRO A 88 -30.30 37.50 -10.52
N TRP A 89 -29.74 38.49 -11.22
CA TRP A 89 -29.89 39.90 -10.91
C TRP A 89 -30.84 40.58 -11.90
N PRO A 90 -31.47 41.70 -11.50
CA PRO A 90 -32.16 42.56 -12.46
C PRO A 90 -31.25 43.02 -13.59
N THR A 91 -31.83 43.26 -14.77
CA THR A 91 -31.13 43.58 -16.02
C THR A 91 -30.03 44.64 -15.86
N GLY A 92 -30.28 45.73 -15.15
CA GLY A 92 -29.28 46.80 -14.95
C GLY A 92 -28.00 46.32 -14.27
N LYS A 93 -28.09 45.43 -13.28
CA LYS A 93 -26.93 44.89 -12.55
C LYS A 93 -26.21 43.81 -13.37
N ALA A 94 -26.94 43.02 -14.15
CA ALA A 94 -26.34 42.09 -15.11
C ALA A 94 -25.56 42.83 -16.22
N VAL A 95 -26.10 43.96 -16.73
CA VAL A 95 -25.40 44.86 -17.67
C VAL A 95 -24.11 45.42 -17.07
N GLU A 96 -24.14 45.87 -15.81
CA GLU A 96 -22.94 46.38 -15.13
C GLU A 96 -21.87 45.29 -15.00
N PHE A 97 -22.27 44.06 -14.68
CA PHE A 97 -21.36 42.94 -14.60
C PHE A 97 -20.78 42.55 -15.95
N ALA A 98 -21.59 42.49 -17.01
CA ALA A 98 -21.12 42.14 -18.35
C ALA A 98 -20.04 43.12 -18.86
N ARG A 99 -20.23 44.42 -18.62
CA ARG A 99 -19.22 45.45 -18.93
C ARG A 99 -17.95 45.28 -18.10
N PHE A 100 -18.10 45.03 -16.80
CA PHE A 100 -16.97 44.76 -15.93
C PHE A 100 -16.18 43.51 -16.37
N ALA A 101 -16.88 42.46 -16.77
CA ALA A 101 -16.28 41.22 -17.24
C ALA A 101 -15.42 41.49 -18.49
N GLU A 102 -15.93 42.28 -19.44
CA GLU A 102 -15.18 42.76 -20.61
C GLU A 102 -13.94 43.57 -20.20
N ASP A 103 -14.06 44.50 -19.24
CA ASP A 103 -12.93 45.31 -18.77
C ASP A 103 -11.81 44.48 -18.10
N VAL A 104 -12.17 43.39 -17.42
CA VAL A 104 -11.22 42.46 -16.80
C VAL A 104 -10.54 41.55 -17.83
N GLY A 105 -11.18 41.35 -18.98
CA GLY A 105 -10.69 40.50 -20.05
C GLY A 105 -11.04 39.02 -19.88
N VAL A 106 -12.18 38.68 -19.26
CA VAL A 106 -12.73 37.33 -19.41
C VAL A 106 -13.08 37.06 -20.88
N ASP A 107 -13.19 35.80 -21.26
CA ASP A 107 -13.37 35.43 -22.67
C ASP A 107 -14.84 35.32 -23.09
N ALA A 108 -15.74 35.00 -22.16
CA ALA A 108 -17.17 34.91 -22.39
C ALA A 108 -17.99 35.19 -21.12
N VAL A 109 -19.25 35.59 -21.29
CA VAL A 109 -20.20 35.80 -20.20
C VAL A 109 -21.33 34.79 -20.29
N LEU A 110 -21.64 34.12 -19.18
CA LEU A 110 -22.82 33.27 -19.04
C LEU A 110 -23.93 34.06 -18.32
N ILE A 111 -25.04 34.32 -18.98
CA ILE A 111 -26.13 35.13 -18.44
C ILE A 111 -27.14 34.20 -17.77
N VAL A 112 -27.41 34.48 -16.50
CA VAL A 112 -28.37 33.75 -15.67
C VAL A 112 -29.69 34.51 -15.72
N PRO A 113 -30.84 33.82 -15.83
CA PRO A 113 -32.13 34.48 -15.72
C PRO A 113 -32.23 35.25 -14.39
N PRO A 114 -32.89 36.42 -14.37
CA PRO A 114 -33.15 37.14 -13.13
C PRO A 114 -33.96 36.26 -12.17
N ASP A 115 -33.93 36.59 -10.87
CA ASP A 115 -34.71 35.85 -9.88
C ASP A 115 -36.19 35.72 -10.32
N PRO A 116 -36.75 34.50 -10.35
CA PRO A 116 -38.07 34.22 -10.91
C PRO A 116 -39.19 34.96 -10.19
N TYR A 117 -38.95 35.47 -8.97
CA TYR A 117 -39.90 36.32 -8.25
C TYR A 117 -40.26 37.60 -9.04
N TYR A 118 -39.38 38.07 -9.92
CA TYR A 118 -39.58 39.28 -10.72
C TYR A 118 -40.11 39.01 -12.13
N LEU A 119 -40.35 37.75 -12.50
CA LEU A 119 -40.81 37.37 -13.84
C LEU A 119 -42.33 37.15 -13.89
N PRO A 120 -42.98 37.41 -15.04
CA PRO A 120 -44.38 37.09 -15.24
C PRO A 120 -44.65 35.59 -15.04
N TYR A 121 -45.82 35.26 -14.47
CA TYR A 121 -46.27 33.87 -14.35
C TYR A 121 -46.87 33.32 -15.64
N ASP A 122 -47.36 34.20 -16.52
CA ASP A 122 -47.86 33.80 -17.83
C ASP A 122 -46.69 33.27 -18.68
N PRO A 123 -46.78 32.04 -19.18
CA PRO A 123 -45.77 31.41 -20.02
C PRO A 123 -45.15 32.24 -21.13
N ALA A 124 -45.97 32.98 -21.89
CA ALA A 124 -45.50 33.72 -23.05
C ALA A 124 -44.86 35.04 -22.60
N LEU A 125 -45.49 35.74 -21.65
CA LEU A 125 -44.92 36.94 -21.06
C LEU A 125 -43.62 36.66 -20.29
N HIS A 126 -43.48 35.46 -19.73
CA HIS A 126 -42.25 35.00 -19.08
C HIS A 126 -41.10 34.89 -20.07
N ASP A 127 -41.33 34.19 -21.18
CA ASP A 127 -40.33 34.02 -22.23
C ASP A 127 -39.96 35.37 -22.88
N ASP A 128 -40.94 36.26 -23.09
CA ASP A 128 -40.67 37.62 -23.57
C ASP A 128 -39.84 38.44 -22.57
N ALA A 129 -40.13 38.36 -21.28
CA ALA A 129 -39.37 39.06 -20.25
C ALA A 129 -37.93 38.54 -20.17
N LEU A 130 -37.73 37.23 -20.27
CA LEU A 130 -36.41 36.60 -20.34
C LEU A 130 -35.65 37.03 -21.59
N TYR A 131 -36.29 36.98 -22.76
CA TYR A 131 -35.67 37.41 -24.01
C TYR A 131 -35.20 38.87 -23.92
N VAL A 132 -36.05 39.78 -23.46
CA VAL A 132 -35.68 41.21 -23.31
C VAL A 132 -34.51 41.38 -22.34
N HIS A 133 -34.50 40.63 -21.23
CA HIS A 133 -33.37 40.64 -20.30
C HIS A 133 -32.07 40.17 -20.98
N PHE A 134 -32.11 39.02 -21.64
CA PHE A 134 -30.97 38.41 -22.33
C PHE A 134 -30.43 39.28 -23.45
N GLU A 135 -31.30 39.77 -24.34
CA GLU A 135 -30.95 40.68 -25.44
C GLU A 135 -30.30 41.97 -24.90
N THR A 136 -30.87 42.56 -23.84
CA THR A 136 -30.34 43.80 -23.25
C THR A 136 -28.94 43.61 -22.66
N VAL A 137 -28.71 42.49 -21.97
CA VAL A 137 -27.39 42.19 -21.38
C VAL A 137 -26.39 41.81 -22.45
N ALA A 138 -26.78 41.01 -23.45
CA ALA A 138 -25.93 40.62 -24.56
C ALA A 138 -25.47 41.83 -25.39
N ALA A 139 -26.37 42.79 -25.63
CA ALA A 139 -26.05 44.04 -26.33
C ALA A 139 -25.11 44.98 -25.55
N ALA A 140 -24.90 44.74 -24.26
CA ALA A 140 -24.05 45.59 -23.41
C ALA A 140 -22.57 45.21 -23.41
N THR A 141 -22.19 44.11 -24.07
CA THR A 141 -20.80 43.61 -24.14
C THR A 141 -20.43 43.14 -25.55
N ARG A 142 -19.14 43.17 -25.87
CA ARG A 142 -18.56 42.60 -27.10
C ARG A 142 -18.14 41.14 -26.97
N LEU A 143 -18.18 40.60 -25.76
CA LEU A 143 -17.82 39.21 -25.48
C LEU A 143 -18.84 38.25 -26.10
N GLY A 144 -18.41 37.00 -26.30
CA GLY A 144 -19.33 35.91 -26.62
C GLY A 144 -20.23 35.62 -25.41
N VAL A 145 -21.51 35.41 -25.68
CA VAL A 145 -22.54 35.24 -24.64
C VAL A 145 -23.08 33.82 -24.65
N LEU A 146 -23.16 33.23 -23.46
CA LEU A 146 -23.93 32.01 -23.23
C LEU A 146 -25.16 32.33 -22.39
N PHE A 147 -26.22 31.53 -22.54
CA PHE A 147 -27.39 31.62 -21.68
C PHE A 147 -27.53 30.38 -20.80
N HIS A 148 -27.80 30.61 -19.52
CA HIS A 148 -28.00 29.53 -18.56
C HIS A 148 -29.48 29.14 -18.51
N GLU A 149 -29.82 28.06 -19.21
CA GLU A 149 -31.10 27.37 -19.07
C GLU A 149 -31.08 26.67 -17.71
N ARG A 150 -31.86 27.19 -16.76
CA ARG A 150 -31.80 26.80 -15.36
C ARG A 150 -33.17 26.45 -14.80
N ARG A 151 -33.19 25.42 -13.94
CA ARG A 151 -34.32 25.01 -13.09
C ARG A 151 -34.65 26.03 -12.00
N LEU A 152 -35.27 27.16 -12.31
CA LEU A 152 -35.76 28.11 -11.30
C LEU A 152 -37.29 28.17 -11.32
N ALA A 153 -37.91 27.49 -10.34
CA ALA A 153 -39.35 27.53 -10.11
C ALA A 153 -39.71 28.67 -9.14
N ALA A 154 -40.58 29.60 -9.56
CA ALA A 154 -41.45 30.26 -8.61
C ALA A 154 -42.52 29.25 -8.14
N ARG A 155 -42.67 29.05 -6.83
CA ARG A 155 -43.77 28.27 -6.20
C ARG A 155 -43.89 26.78 -6.61
N GLY A 156 -42.78 26.12 -6.99
CA GLY A 156 -42.73 24.66 -7.09
C GLY A 156 -43.25 24.03 -8.40
N THR A 157 -43.49 24.81 -9.45
CA THR A 157 -43.78 24.30 -10.79
C THR A 157 -42.57 24.44 -11.71
N PHE A 158 -42.08 23.30 -12.21
CA PHE A 158 -40.96 23.17 -13.14
C PHE A 158 -41.43 23.46 -14.57
N ARG A 159 -40.66 24.26 -15.33
CA ARG A 159 -40.91 24.49 -16.74
C ARG A 159 -39.60 24.80 -17.47
N PRO A 160 -39.14 23.95 -18.41
CA PRO A 160 -38.05 24.28 -19.32
C PRO A 160 -38.40 25.50 -20.17
N TRP A 161 -37.40 26.19 -20.70
CA TRP A 161 -37.64 27.27 -21.67
C TRP A 161 -38.38 26.75 -22.91
N SER A 162 -39.19 27.59 -23.54
CA SER A 162 -39.81 27.18 -24.80
C SER A 162 -38.77 27.13 -25.92
N MET A 163 -38.98 26.24 -26.89
CA MET A 163 -38.14 26.20 -28.09
C MET A 163 -38.20 27.50 -28.90
N ASP A 164 -39.25 28.30 -28.76
CA ASP A 164 -39.32 29.64 -29.34
C ASP A 164 -38.31 30.58 -28.68
N LEU A 165 -38.27 30.61 -27.34
CA LEU A 165 -37.25 31.35 -26.59
C LEU A 165 -35.84 30.89 -26.96
N ILE A 166 -35.58 29.58 -27.01
CA ILE A 166 -34.28 29.01 -27.40
C ILE A 166 -33.82 29.50 -28.78
N LYS A 167 -34.72 29.49 -29.78
CA LYS A 167 -34.42 30.01 -31.13
C LYS A 167 -34.14 31.50 -31.12
N ARG A 168 -34.93 32.27 -30.35
CA ARG A 168 -34.77 33.73 -30.24
C ARG A 168 -33.45 34.10 -29.60
N VAL A 169 -33.05 33.45 -28.49
CA VAL A 169 -31.76 33.73 -27.85
C VAL A 169 -30.59 33.28 -28.72
N ALA A 170 -30.70 32.14 -29.40
CA ALA A 170 -29.67 31.65 -30.32
C ALA A 170 -29.44 32.61 -31.51
N ALA A 171 -30.44 33.40 -31.89
CA ALA A 171 -30.37 34.36 -32.99
C ALA A 171 -29.73 35.71 -32.60
N ILE A 172 -29.42 35.96 -31.33
CA ILE A 172 -28.72 37.18 -30.89
C ILE A 172 -27.26 37.12 -31.39
N ASP A 173 -26.80 38.18 -32.06
CA ASP A 173 -25.54 38.23 -32.84
C ASP A 173 -24.28 37.68 -32.15
N ASN A 174 -24.10 37.96 -30.85
CA ASN A 174 -22.92 37.53 -30.08
C ASN A 174 -23.17 36.26 -29.23
N THR A 175 -24.24 35.52 -29.49
CA THR A 175 -24.52 34.26 -28.81
C THR A 175 -23.58 33.16 -29.29
N ILE A 176 -22.92 32.50 -28.34
CA ILE A 176 -22.00 31.42 -28.62
C ILE A 176 -22.50 30.08 -28.09
N GLY A 177 -23.33 30.06 -27.04
CA GLY A 177 -23.70 28.82 -26.37
C GLY A 177 -24.90 28.88 -25.43
N LEU A 178 -25.30 27.70 -24.96
CA LEU A 178 -26.31 27.47 -23.94
C LEU A 178 -25.71 26.53 -22.88
N LYS A 179 -25.93 26.82 -21.61
CA LYS A 179 -25.68 25.87 -20.50
C LYS A 179 -27.02 25.29 -20.08
N GLU A 180 -27.18 23.97 -20.22
CA GLU A 180 -28.46 23.28 -20.09
C GLU A 180 -28.48 22.44 -18.81
N GLU A 181 -29.39 22.76 -17.88
CA GLU A 181 -29.48 22.16 -16.53
C GLU A 181 -30.84 21.46 -16.28
N SER A 182 -31.71 21.33 -17.28
CA SER A 182 -33.04 20.73 -17.13
C SER A 182 -32.95 19.25 -16.75
N GLY A 183 -31.87 18.55 -17.11
CA GLY A 183 -31.72 17.10 -16.92
C GLY A 183 -32.82 16.26 -17.56
N ASP A 184 -33.59 16.84 -18.49
CA ASP A 184 -34.57 16.14 -19.32
C ASP A 184 -33.93 15.78 -20.65
N PHE A 185 -33.59 14.50 -20.79
CA PHE A 185 -32.92 13.98 -21.96
C PHE A 185 -33.62 14.32 -23.27
N ALA A 186 -34.97 14.24 -23.32
CA ALA A 186 -35.70 14.51 -24.57
C ALA A 186 -35.61 15.98 -24.97
N TYR A 187 -35.67 16.87 -23.97
CA TYR A 187 -35.55 18.30 -24.18
C TYR A 187 -34.13 18.70 -24.62
N SER A 188 -33.08 18.14 -24.01
CA SER A 188 -31.69 18.39 -24.43
C SER A 188 -31.46 17.96 -25.89
N MET A 189 -32.08 16.87 -26.34
CA MET A 189 -32.02 16.43 -27.74
C MET A 189 -32.74 17.42 -28.68
N GLU A 190 -33.92 17.90 -28.29
CA GLU A 190 -34.69 18.87 -29.07
C GLU A 190 -33.92 20.19 -29.24
N ILE A 191 -33.18 20.64 -28.22
CA ILE A 191 -32.27 21.79 -28.32
C ILE A 191 -31.17 21.54 -29.35
N LEU A 192 -30.46 20.41 -29.25
CA LEU A 192 -29.37 20.06 -30.16
C LEU A 192 -29.86 19.99 -31.62
N ASP A 193 -31.00 19.35 -31.86
CA ASP A 193 -31.60 19.24 -33.20
C ASP A 193 -32.06 20.60 -33.76
N THR A 194 -32.43 21.54 -32.89
CA THR A 194 -33.00 22.83 -33.31
C THR A 194 -31.95 23.92 -33.52
N VAL A 195 -30.98 24.02 -32.59
CA VAL A 195 -30.00 25.12 -32.57
C VAL A 195 -28.55 24.65 -32.39
N GLY A 196 -28.27 23.33 -32.31
CA GLY A 196 -26.93 22.80 -32.06
C GLY A 196 -25.86 23.20 -33.09
N ASP A 197 -26.27 23.45 -34.34
CA ASP A 197 -25.36 23.99 -35.37
C ASP A 197 -25.03 25.49 -35.14
N GLN A 198 -25.92 26.22 -34.47
CA GLN A 198 -25.83 27.66 -34.26
C GLN A 198 -25.08 28.03 -32.98
N VAL A 199 -25.19 27.22 -31.92
CA VAL A 199 -24.64 27.52 -30.59
C VAL A 199 -24.06 26.25 -29.95
N VAL A 200 -23.04 26.36 -29.09
CA VAL A 200 -22.54 25.21 -28.32
C VAL A 200 -23.49 24.90 -27.16
N MET A 201 -23.90 23.65 -26.99
CA MET A 201 -24.64 23.24 -25.79
C MET A 201 -23.67 22.62 -24.78
N ILE A 202 -23.60 23.19 -23.58
CA ILE A 202 -22.86 22.65 -22.44
C ILE A 202 -23.84 21.87 -21.56
N ASP A 203 -23.61 20.57 -21.40
CA ASP A 203 -24.42 19.69 -20.54
C ASP A 203 -24.04 19.86 -19.06
N ASP A 204 -25.03 20.11 -18.20
CA ASP A 204 -24.88 20.16 -16.73
C ASP A 204 -25.78 19.12 -16.01
N ALA A 205 -26.02 17.98 -16.65
CA ALA A 205 -26.80 16.86 -16.12
C ALA A 205 -25.94 15.66 -15.69
N GLY A 206 -24.61 15.83 -15.68
CA GLY A 206 -23.64 14.84 -15.22
C GLY A 206 -23.16 13.88 -16.31
N LYS A 207 -22.14 13.07 -15.99
CA LYS A 207 -21.43 12.24 -17.00
C LYS A 207 -22.32 11.18 -17.64
N THR A 208 -23.29 10.64 -16.92
CA THR A 208 -24.22 9.64 -17.45
C THR A 208 -25.15 10.23 -18.51
N SER A 209 -25.59 11.48 -18.35
CA SER A 209 -26.31 12.24 -19.39
C SER A 209 -25.38 12.56 -20.55
N PHE A 210 -24.17 13.04 -20.23
CA PHE A 210 -23.25 13.53 -21.25
C PHE A 210 -22.82 12.48 -22.27
N ILE A 211 -22.77 11.19 -21.91
CA ILE A 211 -22.52 10.12 -22.89
C ILE A 211 -23.45 10.27 -24.10
N PHE A 212 -24.73 10.56 -23.86
CA PHE A 212 -25.72 10.65 -24.93
C PHE A 212 -25.72 12.02 -25.61
N THR A 213 -25.65 13.13 -24.86
CA THR A 213 -25.62 14.46 -25.48
C THR A 213 -24.35 14.69 -26.30
N HIS A 214 -23.22 14.07 -25.92
CA HIS A 214 -22.00 14.06 -26.72
C HIS A 214 -22.20 13.38 -28.08
N PHE A 215 -22.88 12.23 -28.13
CA PHE A 215 -23.20 11.56 -29.41
C PHE A 215 -24.11 12.40 -30.31
N HIS A 216 -24.94 13.26 -29.71
CA HIS A 216 -25.83 14.17 -30.43
C HIS A 216 -25.19 15.55 -30.70
N GLY A 217 -23.90 15.72 -30.43
CA GLY A 217 -23.13 16.90 -30.85
C GLY A 217 -22.81 17.92 -29.76
N SER A 218 -23.14 17.67 -28.49
CA SER A 218 -22.69 18.52 -27.38
C SER A 218 -21.16 18.44 -27.22
N PRO A 219 -20.42 19.56 -27.33
CA PRO A 219 -18.96 19.53 -27.31
C PRO A 219 -18.37 19.60 -25.90
N ALA A 220 -19.16 19.86 -24.86
CA ALA A 220 -18.65 20.14 -23.52
C ALA A 220 -19.65 19.83 -22.40
N TYR A 221 -19.13 19.59 -21.20
CA TYR A 221 -19.95 19.32 -20.01
C TYR A 221 -19.34 19.91 -18.74
N ILE A 222 -20.18 20.21 -17.76
CA ILE A 222 -19.74 20.69 -16.45
C ILE A 222 -19.23 19.52 -15.59
N THR A 223 -18.15 19.74 -14.85
CA THR A 223 -17.61 18.72 -13.93
C THR A 223 -17.17 19.31 -12.58
N GLY A 224 -17.76 18.82 -11.49
CA GLY A 224 -17.22 19.07 -10.14
C GLY A 224 -15.99 18.22 -9.83
N ILE A 225 -16.00 16.96 -10.29
CA ILE A 225 -14.92 16.00 -10.06
C ILE A 225 -13.59 16.48 -10.65
N GLY A 226 -13.63 17.14 -11.81
CA GLY A 226 -12.43 17.66 -12.47
C GLY A 226 -11.64 18.68 -11.63
N GLN A 227 -12.22 19.22 -10.57
CA GLN A 227 -11.55 20.20 -9.70
C GLN A 227 -10.48 19.59 -8.81
N PHE A 228 -10.68 18.36 -8.34
CA PHE A 228 -9.74 17.64 -7.48
C PHE A 228 -9.22 16.35 -8.11
N ALA A 229 -9.84 15.90 -9.21
CA ALA A 229 -9.40 14.76 -10.00
C ALA A 229 -9.57 15.04 -11.52
N PRO A 230 -8.77 15.96 -12.11
CA PRO A 230 -8.80 16.27 -13.54
C PRO A 230 -8.71 15.04 -14.44
N GLN A 231 -7.87 14.08 -14.06
CA GLN A 231 -7.62 12.82 -14.78
C GLN A 231 -8.89 11.98 -14.97
N VAL A 232 -9.85 12.02 -14.03
CA VAL A 232 -11.12 11.30 -14.16
C VAL A 232 -11.98 11.93 -15.24
N SER A 233 -12.03 13.28 -15.27
CA SER A 233 -12.85 14.01 -16.23
C SER A 233 -12.24 13.96 -17.64
N LEU A 234 -10.92 14.12 -17.75
CA LEU A 234 -10.21 14.00 -19.01
C LEU A 234 -10.17 12.56 -19.53
N GLY A 235 -10.02 11.57 -18.64
CA GLY A 235 -10.11 10.15 -19.02
C GLY A 235 -11.47 9.80 -19.62
N PHE A 236 -12.55 10.28 -18.99
CA PHE A 236 -13.91 10.11 -19.51
C PHE A 236 -14.09 10.78 -20.87
N TRP A 237 -13.66 12.05 -21.00
CA TRP A 237 -13.68 12.78 -22.25
C TRP A 237 -12.90 12.08 -23.38
N ASN A 238 -11.67 11.67 -23.11
CA ASN A 238 -10.83 10.97 -24.08
C ASN A 238 -11.40 9.61 -24.48
N ALA A 239 -12.07 8.91 -23.56
CA ALA A 239 -12.75 7.65 -23.84
C ALA A 239 -13.93 7.86 -24.82
N LEU A 240 -14.70 8.94 -24.66
CA LEU A 240 -15.75 9.31 -25.61
C LEU A 240 -15.18 9.69 -26.98
N GLU A 241 -14.17 10.56 -27.02
CA GLU A 241 -13.52 11.01 -28.26
C GLU A 241 -12.87 9.88 -29.05
N SER A 242 -12.39 8.84 -28.37
CA SER A 242 -11.79 7.64 -28.99
C SER A 242 -12.80 6.53 -29.29
N GLY A 243 -14.07 6.69 -28.92
CA GLY A 243 -15.10 5.67 -29.08
C GLY A 243 -15.00 4.48 -28.11
N ASN A 244 -14.19 4.58 -27.04
CA ASN A 244 -14.07 3.56 -26.01
C ASN A 244 -15.19 3.65 -24.97
N LEU A 245 -16.38 3.17 -25.35
CA LEU A 245 -17.58 3.26 -24.51
C LEU A 245 -17.54 2.38 -23.26
N VAL A 246 -16.75 1.30 -23.28
CA VAL A 246 -16.56 0.45 -22.10
C VAL A 246 -15.89 1.26 -21.00
N GLU A 247 -14.81 1.97 -21.34
CA GLU A 247 -14.10 2.81 -20.37
C GLU A 247 -14.91 4.06 -19.99
N ALA A 248 -15.58 4.72 -20.93
CA ALA A 248 -16.43 5.86 -20.62
C ALA A 248 -17.55 5.49 -19.63
N ARG A 249 -18.20 4.33 -19.83
CA ARG A 249 -19.20 3.79 -18.90
C ARG A 249 -18.59 3.45 -17.55
N ARG A 250 -17.43 2.80 -17.52
CA ARG A 250 -16.73 2.44 -16.28
C ARG A 250 -16.44 3.69 -15.45
N ILE A 251 -15.89 4.74 -16.06
CA ILE A 251 -15.63 6.00 -15.36
C ILE A 251 -16.94 6.66 -14.89
N ALA A 252 -17.97 6.72 -15.74
CA ALA A 252 -19.23 7.35 -15.39
C ALA A 252 -19.96 6.62 -14.23
N ILE A 253 -19.99 5.29 -14.25
CA ILE A 253 -20.78 4.48 -13.31
C ILE A 253 -19.97 4.08 -12.07
N ASP A 254 -18.73 3.62 -12.25
CA ASP A 254 -17.97 2.99 -11.15
C ASP A 254 -17.16 4.04 -10.37
N ILE A 255 -16.87 5.19 -10.97
CA ILE A 255 -16.09 6.28 -10.34
C ILE A 255 -16.97 7.51 -10.07
N ALA A 256 -17.58 8.09 -11.11
CA ALA A 256 -18.25 9.38 -10.99
C ALA A 256 -19.59 9.30 -10.24
N LEU A 257 -20.43 8.33 -10.53
CA LEU A 257 -21.75 8.20 -9.90
C LEU A 257 -21.69 8.07 -8.36
N PRO A 258 -20.76 7.28 -7.75
CA PRO A 258 -20.56 7.28 -6.31
C PRO A 258 -20.17 8.65 -5.73
N ILE A 259 -19.31 9.39 -6.44
CA ILE A 259 -18.88 10.74 -6.07
C ILE A 259 -20.07 11.71 -6.13
N ASP A 260 -20.83 11.67 -7.22
CA ASP A 260 -22.00 12.53 -7.43
C ASP A 260 -23.06 12.28 -6.34
N TYR A 261 -23.35 11.02 -6.01
CA TYR A 261 -24.30 10.66 -4.96
C TYR A 261 -23.86 11.17 -3.58
N LEU A 262 -22.59 10.96 -3.22
CA LEU A 262 -22.06 11.42 -1.93
C LEU A 262 -22.04 12.95 -1.85
N GLY A 263 -21.57 13.61 -2.90
CA GLY A 263 -21.49 15.07 -2.95
C GLY A 263 -22.86 15.74 -2.89
N LEU A 264 -23.88 15.19 -3.55
CA LEU A 264 -25.26 15.70 -3.45
C LEU A 264 -25.81 15.55 -2.03
N ARG A 265 -25.54 14.43 -1.36
CA ARG A 265 -26.01 14.17 0.01
C ARG A 265 -25.35 15.09 1.05
N LEU A 266 -24.05 15.37 0.88
CA LEU A 266 -23.27 16.17 1.83
C LEU A 266 -23.29 17.68 1.54
N GLY A 267 -23.79 18.07 0.37
CA GLY A 267 -23.72 19.44 -0.14
C GLY A 267 -22.50 19.62 -1.04
N TRP A 268 -22.76 19.90 -2.33
CA TRP A 268 -21.78 19.80 -3.40
C TRP A 268 -20.52 20.66 -3.20
N VAL A 269 -20.68 21.93 -2.80
CA VAL A 269 -19.55 22.85 -2.61
C VAL A 269 -18.69 22.45 -1.40
N ALA A 270 -19.33 22.06 -0.29
CA ALA A 270 -18.62 21.59 0.91
C ALA A 270 -17.86 20.29 0.62
N PHE A 271 -18.46 19.39 -0.17
CA PHE A 271 -17.83 18.17 -0.67
C PHE A 271 -16.61 18.45 -1.54
N ILE A 272 -16.72 19.36 -2.52
CA ILE A 272 -15.60 19.75 -3.40
C ILE A 272 -14.44 20.31 -2.58
N LYS A 273 -14.70 21.26 -1.67
CA LYS A 273 -13.65 21.85 -0.82
C LYS A 273 -12.97 20.81 0.06
N ALA A 274 -13.73 19.89 0.65
CA ALA A 274 -13.16 18.79 1.42
C ALA A 274 -12.32 17.85 0.52
N SER A 275 -12.78 17.57 -0.69
CA SER A 275 -12.04 16.72 -1.66
C SER A 275 -10.74 17.37 -2.10
N LEU A 276 -10.74 18.69 -2.34
CA LEU A 276 -9.53 19.46 -2.61
C LEU A 276 -8.52 19.30 -1.46
N GLU A 277 -8.95 19.54 -0.21
CA GLU A 277 -8.06 19.37 0.96
C GLU A 277 -7.51 17.94 1.09
N LEU A 278 -8.35 16.93 0.83
CA LEU A 278 -7.96 15.53 0.89
C LEU A 278 -6.96 15.14 -0.21
N CYS A 279 -7.02 15.81 -1.36
CA CYS A 279 -6.05 15.68 -2.45
C CYS A 279 -4.85 16.64 -2.32
N GLY A 280 -4.64 17.27 -1.16
CA GLY A 280 -3.52 18.18 -0.93
C GLY A 280 -3.63 19.54 -1.64
N LEU A 281 -4.82 19.89 -2.15
CA LEU A 281 -5.12 21.14 -2.85
C LEU A 281 -5.78 22.16 -1.91
N PRO A 282 -5.73 23.46 -2.23
CA PRO A 282 -6.37 24.48 -1.41
C PRO A 282 -7.91 24.36 -1.51
N GLY A 283 -8.57 23.87 -0.45
CA GLY A 283 -10.04 23.80 -0.36
C GLY A 283 -10.64 24.83 0.60
N GLY A 284 -10.14 24.88 1.84
CA GLY A 284 -10.55 25.86 2.84
C GLY A 284 -11.98 25.66 3.37
N PRO A 285 -12.40 26.46 4.36
CA PRO A 285 -13.75 26.36 4.91
C PRO A 285 -14.83 26.92 3.98
N MET A 286 -16.08 26.54 4.28
CA MET A 286 -17.25 27.27 3.81
C MET A 286 -17.39 28.59 4.57
N ARG A 287 -17.69 29.68 3.85
CA ARG A 287 -18.08 30.96 4.46
C ARG A 287 -19.54 30.87 4.91
N ARG A 288 -19.86 31.43 6.07
CA ARG A 288 -21.23 31.43 6.62
C ARG A 288 -22.22 32.18 5.70
N PRO A 289 -23.50 31.76 5.59
CA PRO A 289 -24.17 30.68 6.35
C PRO A 289 -23.84 29.25 5.91
N GLY A 290 -22.98 29.04 4.91
CA GLY A 290 -22.46 27.71 4.58
C GLY A 290 -21.73 27.05 5.75
N ILE A 291 -21.79 25.73 5.82
CA ILE A 291 -21.18 24.92 6.88
C ILE A 291 -20.23 23.91 6.24
N SER A 292 -18.96 23.90 6.70
CA SER A 292 -17.98 22.90 6.29
C SER A 292 -18.36 21.51 6.79
N LEU A 293 -17.95 20.47 6.07
CA LEU A 293 -18.16 19.10 6.51
C LEU A 293 -17.51 18.84 7.88
N THR A 294 -18.24 18.09 8.73
CA THR A 294 -17.72 17.59 10.00
C THR A 294 -16.58 16.59 9.76
N ALA A 295 -15.79 16.28 10.80
CA ALA A 295 -14.70 15.30 10.70
C ALA A 295 -15.21 13.92 10.21
N SER A 296 -16.37 13.46 10.70
CA SER A 296 -16.98 12.20 10.28
C SER A 296 -17.37 12.21 8.80
N GLN A 297 -17.97 13.31 8.32
CA GLN A 297 -18.33 13.45 6.90
C GLN A 297 -17.09 13.56 6.01
N LYS A 298 -16.04 14.28 6.45
CA LYS A 298 -14.75 14.32 5.74
C LYS A 298 -14.09 12.94 5.67
N ALA A 299 -14.21 12.13 6.73
CA ALA A 299 -13.73 10.76 6.73
C ALA A 299 -14.48 9.89 5.71
N GLU A 300 -15.80 10.09 5.55
CA GLU A 300 -16.59 9.43 4.52
C GLU A 300 -16.14 9.82 3.10
N VAL A 301 -15.89 11.11 2.85
CA VAL A 301 -15.31 11.59 1.58
C VAL A 301 -13.94 10.96 1.34
N ARG A 302 -13.06 10.97 2.35
CA ARG A 302 -11.74 10.34 2.27
C ARG A 302 -11.87 8.87 1.92
N HIS A 303 -12.73 8.12 2.61
CA HIS A 303 -12.95 6.70 2.35
C HIS A 303 -13.37 6.45 0.90
N LEU A 304 -14.31 7.24 0.38
CA LEU A 304 -14.73 7.13 -1.01
C LEU A 304 -13.57 7.42 -1.98
N LEU A 305 -12.85 8.53 -1.82
CA LEU A 305 -11.76 8.91 -2.71
C LEU A 305 -10.59 7.93 -2.66
N ASP A 306 -10.27 7.40 -1.47
CA ASP A 306 -9.24 6.39 -1.25
C ASP A 306 -9.58 5.09 -1.95
N ARG A 307 -10.83 4.61 -1.78
CA ARG A 307 -11.36 3.42 -2.46
C ARG A 307 -11.31 3.55 -3.98
N LEU A 308 -11.50 4.77 -4.49
CA LEU A 308 -11.43 5.07 -5.92
C LEU A 308 -10.00 5.36 -6.42
N GLY A 309 -8.98 5.26 -5.56
CA GLY A 309 -7.57 5.48 -5.92
C GLY A 309 -7.23 6.95 -6.22
N LEU A 310 -8.04 7.90 -5.73
CA LEU A 310 -7.90 9.33 -6.02
C LEU A 310 -7.02 10.08 -5.01
N LEU A 311 -6.56 9.40 -3.96
CA LEU A 311 -5.68 9.95 -2.91
C LEU A 311 -4.18 9.69 -3.18
N PRO A 312 -3.26 10.32 -2.42
CA PRO A 312 -1.80 10.26 -2.61
C PRO A 312 -1.11 8.89 -2.56
N GLY A 313 -0.01 8.75 -3.29
CA GLY A 313 0.88 7.57 -3.34
C GLY A 313 1.72 7.50 -4.63
N VAL A 314 2.52 6.42 -4.80
CA VAL A 314 3.21 6.13 -6.07
C VAL A 314 2.30 5.26 -6.95
N ASP A 315 1.75 5.84 -8.01
CA ASP A 315 0.93 5.12 -8.98
C ASP A 315 1.71 4.86 -10.27
N LEU A 316 2.13 3.61 -10.43
CA LEU A 316 2.95 3.20 -11.57
C LEU A 316 2.15 3.13 -12.90
N SER A 317 0.82 3.04 -12.84
CA SER A 317 -0.02 3.04 -14.05
C SER A 317 -0.08 4.44 -14.66
N THR A 318 -0.08 5.49 -13.84
CA THR A 318 -0.17 6.89 -14.27
C THR A 318 1.16 7.63 -14.25
N GLY A 319 2.18 7.08 -13.58
CA GLY A 319 3.46 7.75 -13.33
C GLY A 319 3.40 8.82 -12.24
N ARG A 320 2.31 8.86 -11.47
CA ARG A 320 2.09 9.87 -10.43
C ARG A 320 2.85 9.53 -9.14
N ILE A 321 3.43 10.55 -8.53
CA ILE A 321 4.09 10.47 -7.22
C ILE A 321 3.51 11.59 -6.37
N GLU A 322 2.97 11.25 -5.20
CA GLU A 322 2.48 12.23 -4.22
C GLU A 322 3.02 11.87 -2.84
N VAL A 323 3.33 12.90 -2.04
CA VAL A 323 3.82 12.78 -0.67
C VAL A 323 2.70 13.16 0.29
N GLU A 324 2.43 12.31 1.29
CA GLU A 324 1.50 12.60 2.38
C GLU A 324 2.27 12.86 3.67
N GLU A 325 1.79 13.80 4.47
CA GLU A 325 2.24 14.04 5.85
C GLU A 325 1.10 13.70 6.82
N PRO A 326 1.06 12.46 7.36
CA PRO A 326 0.08 12.10 8.37
C PRO A 326 0.18 12.94 9.65
N SER A 327 -0.92 13.07 10.39
CA SER A 327 -0.94 13.79 11.66
C SER A 327 -0.10 13.10 12.76
N ASP A 328 0.34 13.86 13.76
CA ASP A 328 0.99 13.31 14.97
C ASP A 328 0.18 12.20 15.64
N LEU A 329 -1.15 12.30 15.61
CA LEU A 329 -2.05 11.27 16.15
C LEU A 329 -1.91 9.94 15.41
N PHE A 330 -1.73 9.97 14.09
CA PHE A 330 -1.48 8.77 13.29
C PHE A 330 -0.17 8.10 13.70
N TYR A 331 0.93 8.86 13.75
CA TYR A 331 2.22 8.35 14.19
C TYR A 331 2.16 7.81 15.61
N ARG A 332 1.46 8.48 16.52
CA ARG A 332 1.30 8.02 17.90
C ARG A 332 0.51 6.72 18.01
N THR A 333 -0.52 6.55 17.17
CA THR A 333 -1.42 5.39 17.19
C THR A 333 -0.77 4.16 16.58
N TYR A 334 -0.09 4.33 15.44
CA TYR A 334 0.39 3.21 14.63
C TYR A 334 1.90 2.98 14.74
N VAL A 335 2.68 4.01 15.10
CA VAL A 335 4.14 3.96 15.38
C VAL A 335 5.03 3.63 14.18
N GLY A 336 4.61 2.78 13.26
CA GLY A 336 5.35 2.44 12.05
C GLY A 336 5.25 0.97 11.66
N GLY A 337 6.13 0.57 10.74
CA GLY A 337 6.36 -0.81 10.35
C GLY A 337 5.10 -1.56 9.96
N ARG A 338 4.89 -2.74 10.56
CA ARG A 338 3.70 -3.59 10.39
C ARG A 338 2.38 -2.82 10.47
N ASN A 339 2.23 -1.92 11.43
CA ASN A 339 0.98 -1.18 11.62
C ASN A 339 0.69 -0.22 10.47
N PHE A 340 1.70 0.45 9.91
CA PHE A 340 1.52 1.27 8.70
C PHE A 340 1.08 0.42 7.53
N ILE A 341 1.77 -0.71 7.31
CA ILE A 341 1.46 -1.64 6.22
C ILE A 341 -0.01 -2.06 6.30
N VAL A 342 -0.42 -2.67 7.42
CA VAL A 342 -1.77 -3.23 7.52
C VAL A 342 -2.87 -2.18 7.55
N TYR A 343 -2.59 -0.99 8.10
CA TYR A 343 -3.50 0.16 8.05
C TYR A 343 -3.83 0.52 6.59
N HIS A 344 -2.81 0.74 5.76
CA HIS A 344 -3.01 1.08 4.36
C HIS A 344 -3.62 -0.09 3.57
N LEU A 345 -3.22 -1.35 3.83
CA LEU A 345 -3.83 -2.50 3.17
C LEU A 345 -5.33 -2.61 3.48
N LEU A 346 -5.75 -2.45 4.73
CA LEU A 346 -7.17 -2.52 5.11
C LEU A 346 -8.00 -1.40 4.46
N ARG A 347 -7.42 -0.20 4.31
CA ARG A 347 -8.12 0.94 3.71
C ARG A 347 -8.16 0.88 2.18
N GLN A 348 -7.07 0.42 1.56
CA GLN A 348 -6.80 0.66 0.15
C GLN A 348 -6.78 -0.60 -0.72
N VAL A 349 -6.80 -1.80 -0.13
CA VAL A 349 -6.84 -3.06 -0.88
C VAL A 349 -8.22 -3.71 -0.73
N PRO A 350 -8.99 -3.82 -1.83
CA PRO A 350 -10.23 -4.59 -1.83
C PRO A 350 -9.98 -6.04 -1.42
N PRO A 351 -10.86 -6.67 -0.62
CA PRO A 351 -10.66 -8.07 -0.23
C PRO A 351 -10.58 -9.04 -1.42
N THR A 352 -11.25 -8.71 -2.53
CA THR A 352 -11.27 -9.47 -3.78
C THR A 352 -10.10 -9.15 -4.72
N ALA A 353 -9.18 -8.24 -4.34
CA ALA A 353 -8.05 -7.89 -5.18
C ALA A 353 -7.19 -9.13 -5.50
N ASP A 354 -6.81 -9.26 -6.77
CA ASP A 354 -5.79 -10.21 -7.20
C ASP A 354 -4.45 -9.80 -6.56
N PRO A 355 -3.77 -10.68 -5.79
CA PRO A 355 -2.45 -10.39 -5.23
C PRO A 355 -1.39 -9.95 -6.24
N LEU A 356 -1.50 -10.33 -7.52
CA LEU A 356 -0.59 -9.90 -8.58
C LEU A 356 -1.20 -8.80 -9.47
N GLY A 357 -2.40 -8.30 -9.15
CA GLY A 357 -3.09 -7.27 -9.90
C GLY A 357 -2.68 -5.83 -9.53
N PRO A 358 -3.15 -4.83 -10.30
CA PRO A 358 -2.87 -3.41 -10.06
C PRO A 358 -3.48 -2.87 -8.76
N GLU A 359 -4.58 -3.47 -8.29
CA GLU A 359 -5.30 -3.07 -7.06
C GLU A 359 -4.56 -3.43 -5.78
N ASN A 360 -3.67 -4.44 -5.81
CA ASN A 360 -2.85 -4.76 -4.65
C ASN A 360 -1.83 -3.64 -4.40
N LYS A 361 -1.52 -3.35 -3.14
CA LYS A 361 -0.46 -2.39 -2.79
C LYS A 361 0.82 -3.14 -2.42
N LEU A 362 1.96 -2.53 -2.66
CA LEU A 362 3.24 -2.93 -2.10
C LEU A 362 3.76 -1.78 -1.24
N ILE A 363 3.85 -2.00 0.06
CA ILE A 363 4.11 -0.94 1.04
C ILE A 363 5.44 -1.23 1.73
N PHE A 364 6.39 -0.31 1.62
CA PHE A 364 7.62 -0.30 2.40
C PHE A 364 7.39 0.61 3.60
N ALA A 365 7.70 0.17 4.81
CA ALA A 365 7.48 0.95 6.03
C ALA A 365 8.67 0.86 6.98
N THR A 366 8.99 1.98 7.59
CA THR A 366 9.99 2.10 8.66
C THR A 366 9.28 2.29 10.01
N GLY A 367 10.03 2.17 11.10
CA GLY A 367 9.56 2.45 12.45
C GLY A 367 10.13 3.78 12.96
N VAL A 368 9.54 4.34 14.01
CA VAL A 368 10.07 5.54 14.68
C VAL A 368 11.51 5.36 15.20
N LEU A 369 11.98 4.12 15.39
CA LEU A 369 13.35 3.83 15.79
C LEU A 369 14.29 3.56 14.61
N THR A 370 13.77 3.34 13.39
CA THR A 370 14.61 3.05 12.23
C THR A 370 15.62 4.19 11.98
N GLY A 371 16.90 3.85 11.87
CA GLY A 371 17.97 4.82 11.61
C GLY A 371 18.49 5.58 12.83
N VAL A 372 17.92 5.36 14.02
CA VAL A 372 18.47 5.88 15.28
C VAL A 372 19.83 5.20 15.55
N PRO A 373 20.91 5.90 15.97
CA PRO A 373 22.26 5.35 16.06
C PRO A 373 22.48 4.45 17.31
N VAL A 374 21.64 3.42 17.46
CA VAL A 374 21.70 2.38 18.50
C VAL A 374 21.70 1.03 17.79
N GLY A 375 22.35 0.01 18.35
CA GLY A 375 22.31 -1.31 17.74
C GLY A 375 20.88 -1.87 17.64
N CYS A 376 20.60 -2.65 16.60
CA CYS A 376 19.31 -3.30 16.33
C CYS A 376 18.17 -2.40 15.80
N THR A 377 18.42 -1.14 15.47
CA THR A 377 17.43 -0.18 14.93
C THR A 377 17.52 0.03 13.41
N GLY A 378 18.08 -0.94 12.69
CA GLY A 378 18.28 -0.87 11.24
C GLY A 378 17.23 -1.62 10.41
N ARG A 379 16.14 -2.09 11.02
CA ARG A 379 15.11 -2.85 10.31
C ARG A 379 14.10 -1.92 9.62
N ASN A 380 13.36 -2.53 8.70
CA ASN A 380 12.21 -1.98 8.01
C ASN A 380 11.44 -3.16 7.38
N SER A 381 10.16 -2.94 7.07
CA SER A 381 9.24 -3.97 6.57
C SER A 381 8.72 -3.67 5.18
N VAL A 382 8.29 -4.73 4.48
CA VAL A 382 7.47 -4.66 3.29
C VAL A 382 6.22 -5.50 3.49
N GLY A 383 5.07 -5.06 2.98
CA GLY A 383 3.87 -5.88 2.96
C GLY A 383 2.90 -5.59 1.83
N ALA A 384 2.04 -6.57 1.58
CA ALA A 384 1.05 -6.63 0.51
C ALA A 384 0.01 -7.71 0.81
N LYS A 385 -1.04 -7.84 -0.01
CA LYS A 385 -1.75 -9.13 -0.09
C LYS A 385 -0.81 -10.16 -0.72
N SER A 386 -0.53 -11.26 -0.03
CA SER A 386 0.46 -12.24 -0.46
C SER A 386 -0.02 -13.03 -1.69
N PRO A 387 0.79 -13.16 -2.76
CA PRO A 387 0.47 -14.03 -3.88
C PRO A 387 0.61 -15.51 -3.55
N LEU A 388 1.38 -15.86 -2.51
CA LEU A 388 1.54 -17.24 -2.04
C LEU A 388 0.31 -17.69 -1.25
N THR A 389 -0.13 -16.92 -0.26
CA THR A 389 -1.19 -17.35 0.65
C THR A 389 -2.56 -16.79 0.28
N GLY A 390 -2.63 -15.61 -0.34
CA GLY A 390 -3.85 -14.83 -0.47
C GLY A 390 -4.26 -14.05 0.79
N ALA A 391 -3.53 -14.25 1.89
CA ALA A 391 -3.69 -13.56 3.17
C ALA A 391 -2.88 -12.26 3.22
N TYR A 392 -2.87 -11.60 4.38
CA TYR A 392 -1.90 -10.59 4.75
C TYR A 392 -0.47 -11.13 4.58
N GLY A 393 0.39 -10.40 3.89
CA GLY A 393 1.80 -10.73 3.71
C GLY A 393 2.69 -9.61 4.22
N GLU A 394 3.70 -9.98 5.00
CA GLU A 394 4.74 -9.08 5.50
C GLU A 394 6.07 -9.82 5.54
N ALA A 395 7.15 -9.10 5.28
CA ALA A 395 8.50 -9.55 5.55
C ALA A 395 9.37 -8.37 5.98
N GLU A 396 10.38 -8.66 6.79
CA GLU A 396 11.31 -7.68 7.37
C GLU A 396 12.72 -7.90 6.86
N ALA A 397 13.44 -6.81 6.60
CA ALA A 397 14.86 -6.86 6.26
C ALA A 397 15.67 -5.88 7.12
N GLY A 398 16.92 -6.26 7.37
CA GLY A 398 17.91 -5.36 7.97
C GLY A 398 18.62 -4.55 6.89
N GLY A 399 19.92 -4.36 7.13
CA GLY A 399 20.80 -3.61 6.25
C GLY A 399 20.77 -2.12 6.56
N PHE A 400 20.79 -1.33 5.48
CA PHE A 400 20.93 0.12 5.55
C PHE A 400 19.79 0.86 4.85
N PHE A 401 18.99 0.18 4.01
CA PHE A 401 17.91 0.78 3.22
C PHE A 401 16.91 1.58 4.07
N GLY A 402 16.37 1.00 5.15
CA GLY A 402 15.40 1.68 6.00
C GLY A 402 15.96 2.94 6.67
N ALA A 403 17.22 2.90 7.13
CA ALA A 403 17.89 4.07 7.68
C ALA A 403 18.11 5.14 6.60
N GLU A 404 18.52 4.73 5.40
CA GLU A 404 18.71 5.61 4.25
C GLU A 404 17.41 6.29 3.82
N LEU A 405 16.28 5.57 3.85
CA LEU A 405 14.95 6.11 3.56
C LEU A 405 14.54 7.19 4.56
N LYS A 406 14.78 6.93 5.85
CA LYS A 406 14.60 7.92 6.91
C LYS A 406 15.48 9.15 6.70
N PHE A 407 16.74 8.97 6.29
CA PHE A 407 17.65 10.09 5.96
C PHE A 407 17.24 10.84 4.70
N ALA A 408 16.52 10.19 3.79
CA ALA A 408 15.94 10.82 2.61
C ALA A 408 14.62 11.54 2.91
N GLY A 409 14.12 11.50 4.15
CA GLY A 409 12.94 12.25 4.60
C GLY A 409 11.62 11.49 4.53
N PHE A 410 11.64 10.16 4.35
CA PHE A 410 10.42 9.36 4.20
C PHE A 410 10.31 8.26 5.26
N ASP A 411 9.08 8.01 5.71
CA ASP A 411 8.76 6.94 6.67
C ASP A 411 8.19 5.68 6.00
N ALA A 412 7.54 5.85 4.85
CA ALA A 412 6.93 4.77 4.09
C ALA A 412 6.89 5.09 2.59
N ILE A 413 6.75 4.04 1.78
CA ILE A 413 6.52 4.12 0.33
C ILE A 413 5.33 3.23 0.01
N ILE A 414 4.28 3.79 -0.59
CA ILE A 414 3.07 3.06 -0.97
C ILE A 414 3.02 2.98 -2.49
N VAL A 415 3.24 1.78 -3.02
CA VAL A 415 3.25 1.53 -4.47
C VAL A 415 1.93 0.88 -4.91
N GLN A 416 1.25 1.52 -5.86
CA GLN A 416 0.02 1.06 -6.50
C GLN A 416 0.15 1.01 -8.02
N GLY A 417 -0.86 0.43 -8.68
CA GLY A 417 -0.87 0.32 -10.15
C GLY A 417 0.19 -0.66 -10.66
N GLN A 418 0.44 -0.64 -11.97
CA GLN A 418 1.48 -1.42 -12.65
C GLN A 418 2.06 -0.61 -13.81
N ALA A 419 3.38 -0.57 -13.92
CA ALA A 419 4.02 0.14 -15.03
C ALA A 419 3.82 -0.59 -16.37
N ALA A 420 3.76 0.17 -17.47
CA ALA A 420 3.71 -0.40 -18.81
C ALA A 420 5.01 -1.15 -19.17
N GLN A 421 6.14 -0.74 -18.59
CA GLN A 421 7.49 -1.28 -18.84
C GLN A 421 8.26 -1.35 -17.51
N PRO A 422 9.36 -2.11 -17.42
CA PRO A 422 10.23 -2.10 -16.25
C PRO A 422 10.68 -0.69 -15.85
N VAL A 423 10.47 -0.32 -14.59
CA VAL A 423 10.87 0.95 -13.99
C VAL A 423 11.58 0.75 -12.65
N TYR A 424 12.28 1.76 -12.16
CA TYR A 424 12.76 1.84 -10.78
C TYR A 424 12.38 3.19 -10.17
N LEU A 425 12.19 3.22 -8.85
CA LEU A 425 11.92 4.45 -8.11
C LEU A 425 13.26 4.98 -7.56
N TRP A 426 13.59 6.24 -7.83
CA TRP A 426 14.74 6.91 -7.27
C TRP A 426 14.26 7.92 -6.23
N ILE A 427 14.73 7.78 -4.99
CA ILE A 427 14.36 8.66 -3.87
C ILE A 427 15.62 9.33 -3.34
N HIS A 428 15.61 10.65 -3.26
CA HIS A 428 16.72 11.40 -2.69
C HIS A 428 16.27 12.70 -2.02
N ASP A 429 16.70 12.89 -0.77
CA ASP A 429 16.58 14.17 -0.04
C ASP A 429 15.21 14.88 -0.16
N GLY A 430 14.12 14.15 0.08
CA GLY A 430 12.74 14.67 0.03
C GLY A 430 12.08 14.61 -1.36
N GLU A 431 12.80 14.18 -2.39
CA GLU A 431 12.31 14.04 -3.76
C GLU A 431 12.23 12.56 -4.16
N ALA A 432 11.34 12.28 -5.13
CA ALA A 432 11.21 10.95 -5.71
C ALA A 432 10.85 11.04 -7.21
N GLU A 433 11.40 10.13 -8.01
CA GLU A 433 11.13 10.05 -9.45
C GLU A 433 11.10 8.59 -9.95
N ILE A 434 10.24 8.33 -10.95
CA ILE A 434 10.17 7.03 -11.63
C ILE A 434 11.06 7.06 -12.88
N ARG A 435 12.00 6.12 -12.97
CA ARG A 435 12.95 6.01 -14.08
C ARG A 435 12.85 4.66 -14.79
N ALA A 436 13.26 4.61 -16.05
CA ALA A 436 13.21 3.38 -16.85
C ALA A 436 14.26 2.36 -16.37
N ALA A 437 13.87 1.09 -16.23
CA ALA A 437 14.71 0.01 -15.70
C ALA A 437 14.89 -1.18 -16.66
N ARG A 438 14.70 -0.97 -17.97
CA ARG A 438 14.85 -2.05 -18.97
C ARG A 438 16.23 -2.73 -18.95
N HIS A 439 17.27 -1.96 -18.64
CA HIS A 439 18.64 -2.45 -18.57
C HIS A 439 18.93 -3.26 -17.29
N LEU A 440 18.06 -3.16 -16.27
CA LEU A 440 18.12 -3.92 -15.02
C LEU A 440 17.29 -5.21 -15.07
N TRP A 441 16.29 -5.27 -15.95
CA TRP A 441 15.41 -6.43 -16.09
C TRP A 441 16.21 -7.64 -16.61
N GLY A 442 16.05 -8.78 -15.94
CA GLY A 442 16.80 -10.01 -16.20
C GLY A 442 18.17 -10.08 -15.53
N GLN A 443 18.61 -9.01 -14.84
CA GLN A 443 19.92 -8.99 -14.17
C GLN A 443 19.84 -9.58 -12.77
N ASP A 444 20.91 -10.27 -12.36
CA ASP A 444 21.13 -10.70 -10.98
C ASP A 444 21.13 -9.50 -10.03
N ILE A 445 20.76 -9.71 -8.76
CA ILE A 445 20.62 -8.65 -7.75
C ILE A 445 21.92 -7.84 -7.56
N ALA A 446 23.09 -8.49 -7.47
CA ALA A 446 24.35 -7.78 -7.28
C ALA A 446 24.75 -6.93 -8.51
N ILE A 447 24.47 -7.44 -9.72
CA ILE A 447 24.69 -6.72 -10.98
C ILE A 447 23.76 -5.52 -11.07
N GLY A 448 22.47 -5.71 -10.78
CA GLY A 448 21.48 -4.63 -10.75
C GLY A 448 21.87 -3.49 -9.79
N GLN A 449 22.37 -3.83 -8.59
CA GLN A 449 22.89 -2.82 -7.66
C GLN A 449 24.08 -2.05 -8.24
N ALA A 450 25.04 -2.75 -8.85
CA ALA A 450 26.23 -2.13 -9.42
C ALA A 450 25.86 -1.18 -10.57
N LEU A 451 24.91 -1.58 -11.43
CA LEU A 451 24.39 -0.74 -12.51
C LEU A 451 23.69 0.51 -11.97
N LEU A 452 22.81 0.38 -10.98
CA LEU A 452 22.13 1.53 -10.34
C LEU A 452 23.13 2.51 -9.72
N ARG A 453 24.13 2.02 -8.99
CA ARG A 453 25.17 2.86 -8.38
C ARG A 453 26.04 3.55 -9.42
N ALA A 454 26.33 2.88 -10.53
CA ALA A 454 27.09 3.46 -11.64
C ALA A 454 26.28 4.54 -12.37
N GLU A 455 25.00 4.28 -12.65
CA GLU A 455 24.08 5.24 -13.29
C GLU A 455 23.90 6.50 -12.45
N LEU A 456 23.71 6.35 -11.14
CA LEU A 456 23.43 7.44 -10.21
C LEU A 456 24.69 8.09 -9.61
N GLY A 457 25.87 7.54 -9.89
CA GLY A 457 27.16 8.13 -9.52
C GLY A 457 27.52 8.10 -8.03
N ASP A 458 26.84 7.30 -7.20
CA ASP A 458 27.13 7.19 -5.76
C ASP A 458 27.12 5.72 -5.28
N ARG A 459 28.26 5.31 -4.71
CA ARG A 459 28.46 3.97 -4.14
C ARG A 459 27.71 3.73 -2.82
N LEU A 460 27.24 4.78 -2.16
CA LEU A 460 26.52 4.70 -0.88
C LEU A 460 25.02 4.52 -1.03
N ILE A 461 24.50 4.62 -2.26
CA ILE A 461 23.08 4.36 -2.57
C ILE A 461 22.67 2.99 -2.05
N ARG A 462 21.54 2.98 -1.35
CA ARG A 462 20.90 1.76 -0.88
C ARG A 462 19.77 1.37 -1.81
N THR A 463 19.59 0.08 -1.99
CA THR A 463 18.59 -0.45 -2.92
C THR A 463 17.67 -1.42 -2.22
N ALA A 464 16.40 -1.43 -2.60
CA ALA A 464 15.48 -2.55 -2.38
C ALA A 464 15.07 -3.05 -3.77
N GLN A 465 15.40 -4.28 -4.12
CA GLN A 465 15.30 -4.76 -5.51
C GLN A 465 14.93 -6.23 -5.62
N ILE A 466 14.37 -6.62 -6.76
CA ILE A 466 14.08 -8.02 -7.10
C ILE A 466 15.13 -8.59 -8.04
N GLY A 467 15.29 -9.91 -8.07
CA GLY A 467 16.01 -10.61 -9.14
C GLY A 467 15.06 -11.30 -10.12
N PRO A 468 15.60 -12.16 -11.00
CA PRO A 468 14.83 -12.94 -11.97
C PRO A 468 13.60 -13.68 -11.39
N ALA A 469 13.66 -14.19 -10.16
CA ALA A 469 12.51 -14.89 -9.57
C ALA A 469 11.31 -13.96 -9.33
N GLY A 470 11.55 -12.71 -8.95
CA GLY A 470 10.51 -11.70 -8.80
C GLY A 470 9.92 -11.29 -10.15
N GLU A 471 10.79 -11.10 -11.16
CA GLU A 471 10.38 -10.79 -12.54
C GLU A 471 9.54 -11.91 -13.17
N ASN A 472 9.86 -13.16 -12.86
CA ASN A 472 9.13 -14.36 -13.28
C ASN A 472 7.96 -14.72 -12.35
N LEU A 473 7.62 -13.87 -11.38
CA LEU A 473 6.46 -14.04 -10.49
C LEU A 473 6.48 -15.36 -9.70
N VAL A 474 7.64 -15.86 -9.29
CA VAL A 474 7.73 -17.03 -8.39
C VAL A 474 6.99 -16.69 -7.10
N ARG A 475 6.07 -17.55 -6.63
CA ARG A 475 5.14 -17.21 -5.53
C ARG A 475 5.81 -16.89 -4.21
N TYR A 476 7.05 -17.33 -4.02
CA TYR A 476 7.90 -17.03 -2.87
C TYR A 476 9.18 -16.27 -3.28
N ALA A 477 9.08 -15.42 -4.31
CA ALA A 477 10.12 -14.47 -4.66
C ALA A 477 10.28 -13.39 -3.57
N THR A 478 11.52 -12.95 -3.38
CA THR A 478 11.93 -12.01 -2.35
C THR A 478 12.30 -10.64 -2.92
N ILE A 479 12.39 -9.67 -2.02
CA ILE A 479 13.02 -8.39 -2.28
C ILE A 479 14.32 -8.37 -1.47
N ALA A 480 15.42 -7.89 -2.06
CA ALA A 480 16.70 -7.74 -1.40
C ALA A 480 17.00 -6.27 -1.14
N ASN A 481 17.25 -5.95 0.13
CA ASN A 481 17.96 -4.76 0.55
C ASN A 481 19.45 -4.94 0.29
N ASP A 482 19.99 -4.06 -0.55
CA ASP A 482 21.30 -4.19 -1.16
C ASP A 482 21.44 -5.53 -1.90
N VAL A 483 22.16 -6.50 -1.31
CA VAL A 483 22.33 -7.85 -1.89
C VAL A 483 21.96 -8.96 -0.90
N ILE A 484 22.23 -8.79 0.39
CA ILE A 484 22.22 -9.90 1.37
C ILE A 484 21.19 -9.73 2.50
N HIS A 485 20.41 -8.65 2.50
CA HIS A 485 19.39 -8.40 3.51
C HIS A 485 18.01 -8.61 2.88
N ILE A 486 17.31 -9.68 3.23
CA ILE A 486 16.20 -10.17 2.42
C ILE A 486 14.86 -9.96 3.13
N TYR A 487 13.88 -9.40 2.43
CA TYR A 487 12.46 -9.53 2.77
C TYR A 487 12.00 -10.89 2.28
N GLY A 488 12.17 -11.88 3.15
CA GLY A 488 12.30 -13.27 2.75
C GLY A 488 11.02 -13.99 2.36
N ARG A 489 9.85 -13.59 2.86
CA ARG A 489 8.67 -14.47 2.85
C ARG A 489 7.45 -13.80 2.25
N CYS A 490 6.37 -14.57 2.12
CA CYS A 490 5.07 -14.11 1.60
C CYS A 490 5.03 -13.71 0.12
N GLY A 491 6.11 -13.88 -0.65
CA GLY A 491 6.09 -13.65 -2.11
C GLY A 491 6.07 -12.18 -2.54
N LEU A 492 6.57 -11.28 -1.69
CA LEU A 492 6.49 -9.83 -1.95
C LEU A 492 7.34 -9.41 -3.16
N GLY A 493 8.38 -10.19 -3.52
CA GLY A 493 9.15 -9.98 -4.74
C GLY A 493 8.33 -10.22 -6.02
N ALA A 494 7.37 -11.15 -5.99
CA ALA A 494 6.46 -11.36 -7.12
C ALA A 494 5.44 -10.23 -7.24
N VAL A 495 4.98 -9.65 -6.12
CA VAL A 495 4.15 -8.43 -6.15
C VAL A 495 4.91 -7.28 -6.79
N MET A 496 6.17 -7.07 -6.38
CA MET A 496 7.05 -6.05 -6.95
C MET A 496 7.30 -6.27 -8.45
N GLY A 497 7.54 -7.52 -8.86
CA GLY A 497 7.71 -7.90 -10.27
C GLY A 497 6.44 -7.72 -11.11
N ALA A 498 5.26 -8.07 -10.59
CA ALA A 498 3.98 -7.87 -11.28
C ALA A 498 3.69 -6.39 -11.55
N LYS A 499 4.20 -5.50 -10.70
CA LYS A 499 4.14 -4.06 -10.89
C LYS A 499 5.17 -3.52 -11.89
N LYS A 500 6.07 -4.37 -12.39
CA LYS A 500 7.26 -4.06 -13.19
C LYS A 500 8.18 -3.03 -12.50
N LEU A 501 8.17 -3.01 -11.17
CA LEU A 501 9.08 -2.20 -10.38
C LEU A 501 10.31 -3.04 -10.08
N ARG A 502 11.44 -2.76 -10.74
CA ARG A 502 12.66 -3.55 -10.63
C ARG A 502 13.47 -3.23 -9.38
N ALA A 503 13.42 -1.98 -8.93
CA ALA A 503 14.13 -1.53 -7.73
C ALA A 503 13.52 -0.24 -7.17
N ILE A 504 13.84 0.03 -5.91
CA ILE A 504 13.79 1.34 -5.26
C ILE A 504 15.22 1.65 -4.84
N ALA A 505 15.79 2.74 -5.37
CA ALA A 505 17.10 3.24 -4.99
C ALA A 505 16.91 4.49 -4.12
N VAL A 506 17.70 4.59 -3.05
CA VAL A 506 17.54 5.63 -2.03
C VAL A 506 18.89 6.21 -1.65
N ARG A 507 18.94 7.53 -1.49
CA ARG A 507 20.06 8.24 -0.87
C ARG A 507 19.56 9.41 -0.03
N GLY A 508 20.01 9.49 1.22
CA GLY A 508 19.61 10.54 2.16
C GLY A 508 20.79 11.20 2.87
N HIS A 509 20.71 12.50 3.05
CA HIS A 509 21.71 13.30 3.76
C HIS A 509 21.17 13.98 5.01
N THR A 510 19.86 13.87 5.27
CA THR A 510 19.22 14.52 6.41
C THR A 510 19.59 13.80 7.71
N LYS A 511 20.02 14.59 8.69
CA LYS A 511 20.22 14.08 10.06
C LYS A 511 18.86 13.89 10.72
N LEU A 512 18.61 12.70 11.26
CA LEU A 512 17.36 12.44 11.97
C LEU A 512 17.22 13.32 13.22
N PRO A 513 16.08 14.02 13.38
CA PRO A 513 15.75 14.68 14.63
C PRO A 513 15.46 13.63 15.71
N VAL A 514 16.04 13.83 16.90
CA VAL A 514 15.73 13.02 18.10
C VAL A 514 15.52 13.96 19.28
N ALA A 515 14.56 13.65 20.14
CA ALA A 515 14.14 14.54 21.23
C ALA A 515 15.19 14.68 22.34
N ASP A 516 15.87 13.60 22.72
CA ASP A 516 16.98 13.58 23.68
C ASP A 516 18.23 12.92 23.07
N PRO A 517 19.09 13.71 22.40
CA PRO A 517 20.31 13.19 21.79
C PRO A 517 21.31 12.57 22.79
N GLU A 518 21.33 13.00 24.06
CA GLU A 518 22.28 12.48 25.04
C GLU A 518 21.83 11.12 25.58
N ALA A 519 20.53 10.96 25.86
CA ALA A 519 19.97 9.66 26.21
C ALA A 519 20.19 8.63 25.09
N VAL A 520 19.93 9.01 23.82
CA VAL A 520 20.19 8.13 22.66
C VAL A 520 21.68 7.74 22.57
N ARG A 521 22.61 8.68 22.78
CA ARG A 521 24.05 8.37 22.82
C ARG A 521 24.41 7.41 23.94
N SER A 522 23.80 7.58 25.12
CA SER A 522 24.00 6.69 26.27
C SER A 522 23.53 5.25 25.95
N PHE A 523 22.38 5.09 25.30
CA PHE A 523 21.90 3.78 24.83
C PHE A 523 22.87 3.14 23.83
N GLY A 524 23.38 3.91 22.86
CA GLY A 524 24.38 3.42 21.91
C GLY A 524 25.67 2.95 22.60
N ARG A 525 26.15 3.70 23.60
CA ARG A 525 27.33 3.32 24.39
C ARG A 525 27.10 2.05 25.19
N ARG A 526 25.98 1.97 25.91
CA ARG A 526 25.59 0.78 26.69
C ARG A 526 25.49 -0.45 25.79
N PHE A 527 24.90 -0.32 24.60
CA PHE A 527 24.86 -1.40 23.62
C PHE A 527 26.28 -1.84 23.24
N ALA A 528 27.15 -0.91 22.87
CA ALA A 528 28.53 -1.19 22.46
C ALA A 528 29.35 -1.91 23.53
N GLU A 529 29.12 -1.60 24.82
CA GLU A 529 29.80 -2.20 25.96
C GLU A 529 29.26 -3.60 26.33
N THR A 530 27.97 -3.87 26.10
CA THR A 530 27.31 -5.06 26.66
C THR A 530 26.95 -6.13 25.63
N TRP A 531 26.88 -5.80 24.33
CA TRP A 531 26.37 -6.74 23.33
C TRP A 531 27.18 -8.04 23.27
N ARG A 532 28.51 -7.99 23.47
CA ARG A 532 29.37 -9.19 23.36
C ARG A 532 29.05 -10.23 24.43
N GLN A 533 28.67 -9.79 25.64
CA GLN A 533 28.32 -10.69 26.74
C GLN A 533 26.95 -11.35 26.52
N ARG A 534 26.04 -10.67 25.82
CA ARG A 534 24.66 -11.13 25.65
C ARG A 534 24.37 -11.81 24.31
N ALA A 535 25.13 -11.45 23.27
CA ALA A 535 24.93 -11.87 21.89
C ALA A 535 26.24 -12.27 21.19
N GLY A 536 27.28 -12.64 21.96
CA GLY A 536 28.59 -13.02 21.43
C GLY A 536 28.54 -14.23 20.49
N GLU A 537 27.68 -15.20 20.79
CA GLU A 537 27.49 -16.39 19.94
C GLU A 537 27.03 -16.03 18.52
N LEU A 538 26.10 -15.06 18.40
CA LEU A 538 25.67 -14.55 17.09
C LEU A 538 26.82 -13.91 16.30
N TYR A 539 27.82 -13.32 16.97
CA TYR A 539 29.03 -12.87 16.30
C TYR A 539 29.89 -14.06 15.89
N ASP A 540 30.11 -15.02 16.76
CA ASP A 540 31.06 -16.12 16.55
C ASP A 540 30.60 -17.08 15.44
N VAL A 541 29.36 -17.59 15.52
CA VAL A 541 28.79 -18.62 14.64
C VAL A 541 27.53 -18.20 13.87
N GLY A 542 27.06 -16.97 14.04
CA GLY A 542 25.83 -16.50 13.39
C GLY A 542 24.58 -17.11 14.02
N THR A 543 23.50 -17.21 13.25
CA THR A 543 22.25 -17.83 13.73
C THR A 543 22.33 -19.36 13.84
N LEU A 544 23.38 -19.98 13.29
CA LEU A 544 23.58 -21.44 13.27
C LEU A 544 23.89 -22.05 14.66
N GLY A 545 24.11 -21.24 15.70
CA GLY A 545 24.45 -21.74 17.04
C GLY A 545 23.42 -22.72 17.62
N SER A 546 22.15 -22.60 17.24
CA SER A 546 21.09 -23.50 17.70
C SER A 546 21.05 -24.86 16.97
N LEU A 547 21.70 -25.01 15.82
CA LEU A 547 21.53 -26.16 14.94
C LEU A 547 21.93 -27.48 15.61
N SER A 548 23.13 -27.51 16.22
CA SER A 548 23.63 -28.70 16.92
C SER A 548 22.78 -29.07 18.13
N ALA A 549 22.32 -28.08 18.88
CA ALA A 549 21.46 -28.28 20.05
C ALA A 549 20.10 -28.85 19.64
N LEU A 550 19.49 -28.32 18.58
CA LEU A 550 18.22 -28.84 18.04
C LEU A 550 18.36 -30.27 17.54
N ASN A 551 19.45 -30.61 16.84
CA ASN A 551 19.70 -31.97 16.40
C ASN A 551 19.82 -32.95 17.57
N ALA A 552 20.52 -32.55 18.65
CA ALA A 552 20.74 -33.39 19.82
C ALA A 552 19.44 -33.71 20.59
N VAL A 553 18.49 -32.78 20.63
CA VAL A 553 17.18 -32.98 21.29
C VAL A 553 16.11 -33.56 20.35
N GLY A 554 16.45 -33.90 19.11
CA GLY A 554 15.51 -34.42 18.12
C GLY A 554 14.53 -33.37 17.59
N GLY A 555 14.96 -32.12 17.52
CA GLY A 555 14.19 -30.94 17.13
C GLY A 555 14.57 -30.29 15.81
N LEU A 556 15.51 -30.86 15.05
CA LEU A 556 15.96 -30.37 13.74
C LEU A 556 15.15 -31.03 12.62
N PRO A 557 14.25 -30.30 11.93
CA PRO A 557 13.46 -30.89 10.85
C PRO A 557 14.34 -31.53 9.78
N THR A 558 14.09 -32.81 9.53
CA THR A 558 14.91 -33.64 8.64
C THR A 558 14.03 -34.43 7.68
N CYS A 559 14.41 -34.44 6.39
CA CYS A 559 13.71 -35.08 5.28
C CYS A 559 12.20 -34.75 5.26
N ASN A 560 11.85 -33.49 4.98
CA ASN A 560 10.48 -32.97 4.99
C ASN A 560 9.76 -33.15 6.34
N PHE A 561 10.42 -32.86 7.47
CA PHE A 561 9.87 -33.09 8.83
C PHE A 561 9.50 -34.56 9.16
N GLN A 562 10.06 -35.56 8.46
CA GLN A 562 9.86 -36.97 8.81
C GLN A 562 10.62 -37.37 10.08
N ALA A 563 11.78 -36.75 10.28
CA ALA A 563 12.71 -37.01 11.38
C ALA A 563 13.10 -35.69 12.08
N GLY A 564 13.60 -35.82 13.31
CA GLY A 564 14.03 -34.69 14.15
C GLY A 564 15.55 -34.53 14.25
N SER A 565 16.30 -35.35 13.52
CA SER A 565 17.77 -35.32 13.52
C SER A 565 18.32 -35.84 12.19
N LEU A 566 19.45 -35.26 11.79
CA LEU A 566 20.26 -35.64 10.64
C LEU A 566 21.51 -36.40 11.12
N ALA A 567 22.03 -37.30 10.29
CA ALA A 567 23.33 -37.91 10.53
C ALA A 567 24.45 -36.99 10.04
N ASN A 568 25.59 -36.97 10.76
CA ASN A 568 26.75 -36.13 10.44
C ASN A 568 26.45 -34.61 10.41
N THR A 569 25.56 -34.15 11.29
CA THR A 569 25.12 -32.75 11.37
C THR A 569 26.26 -31.78 11.68
N GLU A 570 27.35 -32.25 12.31
CA GLU A 570 28.57 -31.46 12.51
C GLU A 570 29.20 -30.95 11.20
N ARG A 571 28.90 -31.59 10.06
CA ARG A 571 29.39 -31.16 8.74
C ARG A 571 28.72 -29.88 8.24
N ILE A 572 27.59 -29.48 8.82
CA ILE A 572 26.82 -28.28 8.46
C ILE A 572 26.65 -27.31 9.65
N SER A 573 27.42 -27.50 10.72
CA SER A 573 27.31 -26.66 11.93
C SER A 573 27.88 -25.25 11.74
N GLY A 574 27.51 -24.35 12.66
CA GLY A 574 28.05 -22.98 12.69
C GLY A 574 29.56 -22.94 12.91
N GLU A 575 30.12 -23.84 13.73
CA GLU A 575 31.55 -24.00 13.92
C GLU A 575 32.23 -24.45 12.64
N ARG A 576 31.66 -25.44 11.95
CA ARG A 576 32.20 -25.91 10.67
C ARG A 576 32.21 -24.79 9.64
N LEU A 577 31.14 -24.01 9.52
CA LEU A 577 31.09 -22.84 8.63
C LEU A 577 32.18 -21.82 8.99
N ARG A 578 32.30 -21.48 10.27
CA ARG A 578 33.30 -20.53 10.78
C ARG A 578 34.74 -20.98 10.48
N ASP A 579 35.02 -22.27 10.68
CA ASP A 579 36.39 -22.81 10.62
C ASP A 579 36.81 -23.23 9.21
N THR A 580 35.92 -23.12 8.20
CA THR A 580 36.22 -23.55 6.83
C THR A 580 35.97 -22.47 5.78
N ILE A 581 34.72 -22.07 5.56
CA ILE A 581 34.32 -21.27 4.40
C ILE A 581 34.06 -19.79 4.73
N LEU A 582 34.06 -19.42 6.01
CA LEU A 582 33.84 -18.04 6.44
C LEU A 582 35.06 -17.16 6.15
N VAL A 583 34.86 -16.07 5.41
CA VAL A 583 35.91 -15.11 5.07
C VAL A 583 35.71 -13.74 5.71
N ASP A 584 34.48 -13.35 6.06
CA ASP A 584 34.19 -12.08 6.72
C ASP A 584 32.82 -12.09 7.45
N ARG A 585 32.50 -10.98 8.13
CA ARG A 585 31.21 -10.73 8.80
C ARG A 585 30.72 -9.31 8.56
N GLU A 586 29.43 -9.18 8.31
CA GLU A 586 28.77 -7.89 8.09
C GLU A 586 27.69 -7.59 9.13
N GLY A 587 27.42 -6.29 9.32
CA GLY A 587 26.41 -5.78 10.26
C GLY A 587 25.39 -4.90 9.55
N CYS A 588 24.18 -4.84 10.10
CA CYS A 588 23.19 -3.84 9.71
C CYS A 588 23.57 -2.46 10.28
N PHE A 589 22.83 -1.42 9.90
CA PHE A 589 22.98 -0.08 10.42
C PHE A 589 23.16 -0.05 11.95
N ALA A 590 24.19 0.68 12.42
CA ALA A 590 24.58 0.87 13.81
C ALA A 590 24.85 -0.41 14.65
N CYS A 591 24.85 -1.61 14.06
CA CYS A 591 24.90 -2.86 14.80
C CYS A 591 26.31 -3.46 14.89
N GLY A 592 26.87 -3.49 16.11
CA GLY A 592 28.17 -4.08 16.41
C GLY A 592 28.22 -5.62 16.44
N ILE A 593 27.07 -6.30 16.48
CA ILE A 593 26.99 -7.79 16.58
C ILE A 593 27.52 -8.46 15.32
N LYS A 594 27.38 -7.82 14.15
CA LYS A 594 27.84 -8.36 12.84
C LYS A 594 27.45 -9.83 12.62
N CYS A 595 26.17 -10.14 12.76
CA CYS A 595 25.70 -11.53 12.68
C CYS A 595 25.75 -12.11 11.25
N LYS A 596 25.78 -11.28 10.19
CA LYS A 596 25.76 -11.75 8.80
C LYS A 596 27.09 -12.40 8.42
N ARG A 597 27.03 -13.60 7.87
CA ARG A 597 28.19 -14.36 7.40
C ARG A 597 28.55 -13.92 5.99
N VAL A 598 29.84 -13.89 5.67
CA VAL A 598 30.34 -13.77 4.30
C VAL A 598 31.20 -15.00 4.04
N VAL A 599 30.82 -15.82 3.07
CA VAL A 599 31.47 -17.11 2.78
C VAL A 599 32.00 -17.12 1.35
N GLU A 600 33.08 -17.84 1.11
CA GLU A 600 33.71 -17.95 -0.22
C GLU A 600 34.34 -19.33 -0.39
N THR A 601 34.21 -19.94 -1.57
CA THR A 601 34.88 -21.19 -1.93
C THR A 601 35.31 -21.22 -3.40
N ARG A 602 36.16 -22.18 -3.77
CA ARG A 602 36.60 -22.42 -5.15
C ARG A 602 36.25 -23.85 -5.58
N VAL A 603 35.87 -24.02 -6.86
CA VAL A 603 35.41 -25.30 -7.46
C VAL A 603 36.33 -26.49 -7.14
N GLY A 604 37.65 -26.27 -7.08
CA GLY A 604 38.63 -27.34 -6.84
C GLY A 604 38.48 -28.07 -5.49
N GLU A 605 38.56 -27.35 -4.38
CA GLU A 605 38.59 -27.96 -3.03
C GLU A 605 37.22 -28.49 -2.57
N HIS A 606 36.14 -27.96 -3.15
CA HIS A 606 34.79 -28.13 -2.60
C HIS A 606 33.66 -28.35 -3.63
N GLY A 607 33.98 -28.59 -4.90
CA GLY A 607 33.01 -28.90 -5.96
C GLY A 607 32.23 -27.69 -6.51
N TYR A 608 31.95 -26.68 -5.70
CA TYR A 608 31.32 -25.42 -6.10
C TYR A 608 32.23 -24.22 -5.82
N ALA A 609 32.08 -23.16 -6.61
CA ALA A 609 32.54 -21.83 -6.23
C ALA A 609 31.35 -21.05 -5.66
N VAL A 610 31.52 -20.58 -4.42
CA VAL A 610 30.56 -19.74 -3.71
C VAL A 610 31.03 -18.29 -3.76
N ASP A 611 30.19 -17.42 -4.33
CA ASP A 611 30.48 -16.00 -4.47
C ASP A 611 30.14 -15.23 -3.19
N ARG A 612 31.16 -14.61 -2.59
CA ARG A 612 31.05 -13.82 -1.37
C ARG A 612 30.05 -12.66 -1.45
N ALA A 613 29.75 -12.17 -2.65
CA ALA A 613 28.82 -11.05 -2.84
C ALA A 613 27.41 -11.33 -2.30
N TYR A 614 27.01 -12.60 -2.23
CA TYR A 614 25.68 -13.03 -1.82
C TYR A 614 25.60 -13.50 -0.35
N GLY A 615 26.67 -13.28 0.43
CA GLY A 615 26.72 -13.62 1.85
C GLY A 615 26.66 -15.13 2.12
N GLY A 616 26.56 -15.49 3.39
CA GLY A 616 26.44 -16.88 3.85
C GLY A 616 25.05 -17.22 4.38
N PRO A 617 24.72 -18.53 4.44
CA PRO A 617 23.42 -18.98 4.88
C PRO A 617 23.18 -18.70 6.37
N GLU A 618 21.92 -18.39 6.70
CA GLU A 618 21.41 -18.34 8.08
C GLU A 618 20.95 -19.75 8.53
N TYR A 619 20.61 -19.91 9.80
CA TYR A 619 20.09 -21.17 10.36
C TYR A 619 18.97 -21.77 9.52
N GLU A 620 17.92 -20.98 9.25
CA GLU A 620 16.76 -21.41 8.47
C GLU A 620 17.17 -21.91 7.08
N THR A 621 18.14 -21.25 6.44
CA THR A 621 18.64 -21.64 5.12
C THR A 621 19.40 -22.97 5.17
N VAL A 622 20.26 -23.15 6.17
CA VAL A 622 20.99 -24.41 6.36
C VAL A 622 20.03 -25.55 6.69
N ALA A 623 19.02 -25.31 7.51
CA ALA A 623 18.04 -26.34 7.83
C ALA A 623 17.11 -26.63 6.62
N ALA A 624 16.65 -25.63 5.87
CA ALA A 624 15.73 -25.80 4.75
C ALA A 624 16.37 -26.54 3.57
N LEU A 625 17.57 -26.10 3.15
CA LEU A 625 18.29 -26.64 2.00
C LEU A 625 19.25 -27.78 2.39
N GLY A 626 19.49 -27.96 3.69
CA GLY A 626 20.30 -29.02 4.27
C GLY A 626 19.44 -30.13 4.87
N SER A 627 19.24 -30.09 6.19
CA SER A 627 18.60 -31.19 6.93
C SER A 627 17.22 -31.56 6.42
N ASN A 628 16.38 -30.58 6.08
CA ASN A 628 15.04 -30.83 5.57
C ASN A 628 15.06 -31.51 4.18
N CYS A 629 16.12 -31.30 3.40
CA CYS A 629 16.40 -32.02 2.14
C CYS A 629 17.29 -33.26 2.34
N GLY A 630 17.66 -33.61 3.58
CA GLY A 630 18.56 -34.72 3.91
C GLY A 630 20.04 -34.47 3.56
N VAL A 631 20.42 -33.23 3.23
CA VAL A 631 21.75 -32.86 2.74
C VAL A 631 22.67 -32.43 3.88
N ALA A 632 23.84 -33.08 4.00
CA ALA A 632 24.90 -32.76 4.96
C ALA A 632 26.19 -32.24 4.29
N ASP A 633 26.02 -31.46 3.21
CA ASP A 633 27.11 -30.81 2.47
C ASP A 633 27.00 -29.29 2.58
N LEU A 634 27.84 -28.70 3.42
CA LEU A 634 27.83 -27.27 3.68
C LEU A 634 28.12 -26.41 2.45
N VAL A 635 28.94 -26.88 1.51
CA VAL A 635 29.31 -26.07 0.34
C VAL A 635 28.21 -26.09 -0.71
N ALA A 636 27.54 -27.23 -0.89
CA ALA A 636 26.33 -27.30 -1.71
C ALA A 636 25.21 -26.40 -1.13
N ILE A 637 25.01 -26.42 0.19
CA ILE A 637 24.03 -25.54 0.87
C ILE A 637 24.40 -24.06 0.70
N ALA A 638 25.68 -23.71 0.87
CA ALA A 638 26.15 -22.35 0.67
C ALA A 638 25.97 -21.89 -0.78
N LYS A 639 26.15 -22.79 -1.76
CA LYS A 639 25.88 -22.51 -3.17
C LYS A 639 24.39 -22.31 -3.44
N ALA A 640 23.53 -23.15 -2.87
CA ALA A 640 22.09 -22.99 -2.98
C ALA A 640 21.60 -21.66 -2.36
N ASN A 641 22.17 -21.26 -1.21
CA ASN A 641 21.95 -19.93 -0.62
C ASN A 641 22.35 -18.79 -1.55
N GLU A 642 23.56 -18.88 -2.14
CA GLU A 642 24.03 -17.89 -3.11
C GLU A 642 23.05 -17.73 -4.27
N LEU A 643 22.58 -18.84 -4.87
CA LEU A 643 21.62 -18.80 -5.96
C LEU A 643 20.26 -18.23 -5.53
N CYS A 644 19.78 -18.56 -4.32
CA CYS A 644 18.56 -17.96 -3.78
C CYS A 644 18.69 -16.43 -3.65
N ASN A 645 19.79 -15.93 -3.09
CA ASN A 645 20.03 -14.49 -2.95
C ASN A 645 20.31 -13.81 -4.29
N ARG A 646 20.93 -14.51 -5.24
CA ARG A 646 21.21 -14.03 -6.60
C ARG A 646 19.93 -13.78 -7.38
N TYR A 647 19.00 -14.73 -7.32
CA TYR A 647 17.77 -14.69 -8.10
C TYR A 647 16.58 -14.07 -7.36
N GLY A 648 16.65 -13.96 -6.02
CA GLY A 648 15.59 -13.43 -5.18
C GLY A 648 14.55 -14.48 -4.79
N LEU A 649 14.96 -15.57 -4.15
CA LEU A 649 14.08 -16.65 -3.67
C LEU A 649 14.12 -16.81 -2.15
N ASP A 650 12.97 -17.13 -1.55
CA ASP A 650 12.87 -17.52 -0.15
C ASP A 650 13.52 -18.89 0.06
N THR A 651 14.58 -18.95 0.86
CA THR A 651 15.29 -20.20 1.13
C THR A 651 14.45 -21.20 1.92
N ILE A 652 13.54 -20.73 2.78
CA ILE A 652 12.64 -21.60 3.56
C ILE A 652 11.63 -22.27 2.64
N SER A 653 10.93 -21.47 1.84
CA SER A 653 9.89 -21.95 0.94
C SER A 653 10.48 -22.80 -0.20
N ALA A 654 11.62 -22.40 -0.76
CA ALA A 654 12.33 -23.19 -1.77
C ALA A 654 12.77 -24.55 -1.19
N GLY A 655 13.44 -24.57 -0.03
CA GLY A 655 13.91 -25.81 0.58
C GLY A 655 12.78 -26.75 1.00
N THR A 656 11.69 -26.22 1.56
CA THR A 656 10.53 -27.03 1.95
C THR A 656 9.76 -27.57 0.74
N THR A 657 9.64 -26.78 -0.33
CA THR A 657 9.05 -27.23 -1.60
C THR A 657 9.89 -28.32 -2.27
N ILE A 658 11.22 -28.17 -2.28
CA ILE A 658 12.14 -29.20 -2.80
C ILE A 658 12.07 -30.47 -1.94
N ALA A 659 12.05 -30.36 -0.61
CA ALA A 659 11.92 -31.51 0.29
C ALA A 659 10.61 -32.28 0.06
N TRP A 660 9.49 -31.58 -0.19
CA TRP A 660 8.23 -32.20 -0.58
C TRP A 660 8.33 -32.94 -1.92
N ALA A 661 8.97 -32.33 -2.92
CA ALA A 661 9.18 -32.97 -4.22
C ALA A 661 10.07 -34.22 -4.08
N MET A 662 11.11 -34.18 -3.25
CA MET A 662 11.95 -35.35 -2.93
C MET A 662 11.14 -36.48 -2.31
N GLU A 663 10.24 -36.16 -1.38
CA GLU A 663 9.34 -37.14 -0.79
C GLU A 663 8.36 -37.72 -1.83
N CYS A 664 7.85 -36.90 -2.75
CA CYS A 664 6.99 -37.38 -3.84
C CYS A 664 7.75 -38.35 -4.75
N PHE A 665 8.99 -38.04 -5.11
CA PHE A 665 9.83 -38.89 -5.95
C PHE A 665 10.16 -40.23 -5.27
N GLU A 666 10.54 -40.22 -3.98
CA GLU A 666 10.80 -41.44 -3.23
C GLU A 666 9.55 -42.32 -3.04
N ARG A 667 8.35 -41.70 -3.02
CA ARG A 667 7.06 -42.40 -2.97
C ARG A 667 6.55 -42.84 -4.34
N GLY A 668 7.25 -42.53 -5.43
CA GLY A 668 6.83 -42.82 -6.80
C GLY A 668 5.63 -42.00 -7.29
N ILE A 669 5.36 -40.85 -6.66
CA ILE A 669 4.34 -39.88 -7.08
C ILE A 669 4.87 -38.98 -8.20
N LEU A 670 6.15 -38.62 -8.14
CA LEU A 670 6.89 -38.02 -9.25
C LEU A 670 7.82 -39.08 -9.84
N GLU A 671 7.78 -39.23 -11.16
CA GLU A 671 8.62 -40.16 -11.91
C GLU A 671 9.85 -39.44 -12.50
N PRO A 672 10.93 -40.16 -12.87
CA PRO A 672 12.10 -39.55 -13.49
C PRO A 672 11.81 -38.67 -14.70
N THR A 673 10.75 -38.97 -15.46
CA THR A 673 10.32 -38.15 -16.61
C THR A 673 9.75 -36.79 -16.21
N ASP A 674 9.09 -36.70 -15.06
CA ASP A 674 8.50 -35.45 -14.56
C ASP A 674 9.58 -34.45 -14.10
N VAL A 675 10.76 -34.96 -13.75
CA VAL A 675 11.90 -34.21 -13.23
C VAL A 675 13.09 -34.21 -14.18
N GLU A 676 12.86 -34.46 -15.48
CA GLU A 676 13.88 -34.40 -16.54
C GLU A 676 15.11 -35.30 -16.27
N GLY A 677 14.91 -36.43 -15.60
CA GLY A 677 15.95 -37.39 -15.23
C GLY A 677 16.74 -37.01 -13.97
N LEU A 678 16.40 -35.91 -13.30
CA LEU A 678 17.05 -35.50 -12.05
C LEU A 678 16.76 -36.51 -10.94
N GLU A 679 17.80 -37.02 -10.27
CA GLU A 679 17.62 -37.96 -9.16
C GLU A 679 17.19 -37.22 -7.89
N LEU A 680 15.89 -37.00 -7.77
CA LEU A 680 15.27 -36.16 -6.74
C LEU A 680 15.05 -36.92 -5.42
N ARG A 681 16.12 -37.48 -4.83
CA ARG A 681 16.07 -38.21 -3.54
C ARG A 681 16.66 -37.38 -2.40
N PHE A 682 16.27 -37.68 -1.17
CA PHE A 682 16.86 -37.00 -0.01
C PHE A 682 18.38 -37.24 0.05
N GLY A 683 19.12 -36.20 0.40
CA GLY A 683 20.59 -36.21 0.44
C GLY A 683 21.29 -35.86 -0.87
N ASN A 684 20.57 -35.70 -1.99
CA ASN A 684 21.16 -35.24 -3.24
C ASN A 684 21.31 -33.70 -3.25
N GLY A 685 22.44 -33.20 -2.74
CA GLY A 685 22.75 -31.77 -2.72
C GLY A 685 22.87 -31.13 -4.11
N ALA A 686 23.31 -31.88 -5.13
CA ALA A 686 23.42 -31.36 -6.49
C ALA A 686 22.04 -31.07 -7.09
N ALA A 687 21.07 -31.95 -6.85
CA ALA A 687 19.69 -31.73 -7.26
C ALA A 687 19.07 -30.50 -6.58
N VAL A 688 19.36 -30.26 -5.29
CA VAL A 688 18.92 -29.03 -4.61
C VAL A 688 19.46 -27.79 -5.32
N VAL A 689 20.76 -27.73 -5.60
CA VAL A 689 21.40 -26.59 -6.27
C VAL A 689 20.79 -26.33 -7.65
N GLU A 690 20.59 -27.38 -8.46
CA GLU A 690 20.01 -27.27 -9.81
C GLU A 690 18.55 -26.79 -9.78
N LEU A 691 17.75 -27.27 -8.83
CA LEU A 691 16.34 -26.87 -8.73
C LEU A 691 16.16 -25.40 -8.38
N ILE A 692 17.06 -24.79 -7.60
CA ILE A 692 16.96 -23.35 -7.31
C ILE A 692 16.97 -22.52 -8.59
N GLU A 693 17.86 -22.85 -9.54
CA GLU A 693 17.94 -22.16 -10.83
C GLU A 693 16.69 -22.43 -11.68
N LYS A 694 16.26 -23.71 -11.78
CA LYS A 694 15.04 -24.07 -12.51
C LYS A 694 13.79 -23.37 -11.95
N ILE A 695 13.66 -23.24 -10.63
CA ILE A 695 12.56 -22.53 -9.95
C ILE A 695 12.60 -21.04 -10.29
N ALA A 696 13.75 -20.38 -10.12
CA ALA A 696 13.91 -18.94 -10.37
C ALA A 696 13.51 -18.54 -11.80
N HIS A 697 13.78 -19.43 -12.76
CA HIS A 697 13.51 -19.22 -14.17
C HIS A 697 12.25 -19.92 -14.68
N ARG A 698 11.48 -20.60 -13.81
CA ARG A 698 10.29 -21.40 -14.17
C ARG A 698 10.54 -22.37 -15.34
N GLN A 699 11.61 -23.15 -15.24
CA GLN A 699 12.03 -24.12 -16.27
C GLN A 699 11.72 -25.55 -15.85
N GLY A 700 11.07 -26.32 -16.73
CA GLY A 700 10.73 -27.71 -16.47
C GLY A 700 9.88 -27.86 -15.22
N ILE A 701 10.25 -28.79 -14.33
CA ILE A 701 9.62 -28.96 -13.01
C ILE A 701 9.67 -27.69 -12.14
N GLY A 702 10.62 -26.79 -12.41
CA GLY A 702 10.75 -25.52 -11.70
C GLY A 702 9.51 -24.61 -11.81
N ASP A 703 8.74 -24.70 -12.89
CA ASP A 703 7.49 -23.92 -13.03
C ASP A 703 6.41 -24.38 -12.03
N LEU A 704 6.26 -25.70 -11.85
CA LEU A 704 5.36 -26.26 -10.84
C LEU A 704 5.81 -25.87 -9.42
N LEU A 705 7.09 -26.04 -9.13
CA LEU A 705 7.64 -25.76 -7.80
C LEU A 705 7.61 -24.26 -7.49
N ALA A 706 7.69 -23.38 -8.48
CA ALA A 706 7.58 -21.93 -8.30
C ALA A 706 6.20 -21.48 -7.75
N GLU A 707 5.17 -22.33 -7.77
CA GLU A 707 3.85 -22.03 -7.20
C GLU A 707 3.75 -22.23 -5.67
N GLY A 708 4.77 -22.83 -5.06
CA GLY A 708 4.82 -23.19 -3.64
C GLY A 708 4.14 -24.53 -3.36
N VAL A 709 4.49 -25.16 -2.23
CA VAL A 709 4.10 -26.54 -1.90
C VAL A 709 2.59 -26.73 -1.86
N TRP A 710 1.85 -25.71 -1.45
CA TRP A 710 0.38 -25.77 -1.34
C TRP A 710 -0.33 -25.92 -2.68
N ARG A 711 0.11 -25.16 -3.69
CA ARG A 711 -0.46 -25.24 -5.05
C ARG A 711 0.12 -26.43 -5.79
N ALA A 712 1.43 -26.64 -5.69
CA ALA A 712 2.12 -27.76 -6.34
C ALA A 712 1.53 -29.11 -5.90
N ALA A 713 1.33 -29.32 -4.59
CA ALA A 713 0.76 -30.57 -4.09
C ALA A 713 -0.67 -30.83 -4.56
N ARG A 714 -1.50 -29.79 -4.68
CA ARG A 714 -2.86 -29.94 -5.20
C ARG A 714 -2.89 -30.23 -6.70
N GLN A 715 -1.95 -29.67 -7.45
CA GLN A 715 -1.84 -29.92 -8.87
C GLN A 715 -1.33 -31.33 -9.16
N VAL A 716 -0.37 -31.82 -8.37
CA VAL A 716 0.12 -33.21 -8.46
C VAL A 716 -0.92 -34.20 -7.94
N GLY A 717 -1.62 -33.86 -6.85
CA GLY A 717 -2.62 -34.71 -6.22
C GLY A 717 -2.01 -35.97 -5.61
N GLN A 718 -2.70 -37.10 -5.77
CA GLN A 718 -2.27 -38.44 -5.30
C GLN A 718 -2.00 -38.50 -3.78
N GLY A 719 -2.67 -37.64 -3.00
CA GLY A 719 -2.50 -37.55 -1.55
C GLY A 719 -1.21 -36.86 -1.11
N SER A 720 -0.47 -36.24 -2.05
CA SER A 720 0.75 -35.48 -1.75
C SER A 720 0.50 -34.27 -0.86
N GLU A 721 -0.74 -33.79 -0.79
CA GLU A 721 -1.19 -32.72 0.09
C GLU A 721 -1.07 -33.07 1.58
N GLN A 722 -1.08 -34.37 1.94
CA GLN A 722 -0.97 -34.83 3.33
C GLN A 722 0.41 -34.57 3.95
N PHE A 723 1.42 -34.36 3.11
CA PHE A 723 2.80 -34.08 3.54
C PHE A 723 3.37 -32.81 2.89
N ALA A 724 2.50 -31.95 2.36
CA ALA A 724 2.82 -30.58 2.01
C ALA A 724 2.90 -29.74 3.30
N MET A 725 4.12 -29.45 3.75
CA MET A 725 4.35 -28.81 5.05
C MET A 725 4.13 -27.29 4.96
N HIS A 726 2.88 -26.85 5.12
CA HIS A 726 2.51 -25.43 5.10
C HIS A 726 1.38 -25.09 6.09
N VAL A 727 1.23 -23.79 6.41
CA VAL A 727 0.03 -23.22 7.06
C VAL A 727 -0.43 -22.00 6.25
N LYS A 728 -1.73 -21.93 5.91
CA LYS A 728 -2.31 -20.92 4.99
C LYS A 728 -1.61 -20.81 3.62
N GLY A 729 -0.90 -21.85 3.21
CA GLY A 729 -0.15 -21.92 1.97
C GLY A 729 1.33 -21.54 2.09
N LEU A 730 1.76 -20.95 3.21
CA LEU A 730 3.15 -20.61 3.48
C LEU A 730 3.87 -21.80 4.12
N GLU A 731 5.02 -22.18 3.55
CA GLU A 731 5.85 -23.29 3.99
C GLU A 731 6.29 -23.14 5.46
N LEU A 732 6.47 -24.24 6.19
CA LEU A 732 6.90 -24.17 7.59
C LEU A 732 8.37 -23.74 7.73
N PRO A 733 8.69 -22.84 8.68
CA PRO A 733 10.05 -22.63 9.15
C PRO A 733 10.60 -23.85 9.87
N LEU A 734 11.91 -23.87 10.07
CA LEU A 734 12.64 -25.09 10.41
C LEU A 734 12.77 -25.27 11.92
N HIS A 735 11.63 -25.21 12.62
CA HIS A 735 11.52 -25.56 14.04
C HIS A 735 10.35 -26.51 14.26
N GLU A 736 10.59 -27.56 15.05
CA GLU A 736 9.69 -28.72 15.14
C GLU A 736 8.55 -28.53 16.18
N PRO A 737 7.27 -28.42 15.76
CA PRO A 737 6.13 -28.27 16.67
C PRO A 737 5.93 -29.42 17.65
N ARG A 738 6.40 -30.64 17.35
CA ARG A 738 6.29 -31.81 18.27
C ARG A 738 7.21 -31.71 19.49
N ILE A 739 8.16 -30.78 19.51
CA ILE A 739 8.96 -30.45 20.70
C ILE A 739 8.67 -29.04 21.25
N LYS A 740 8.04 -28.17 20.46
CA LYS A 740 7.64 -26.80 20.81
C LYS A 740 6.15 -26.60 20.51
N HIS A 741 5.27 -27.08 21.39
CA HIS A 741 3.82 -27.13 21.12
C HIS A 741 3.20 -25.72 21.02
N GLY A 742 3.66 -24.77 21.84
CA GLY A 742 3.23 -23.36 21.77
C GLY A 742 3.60 -22.70 20.44
N LEU A 743 4.81 -22.93 19.92
CA LEU A 743 5.22 -22.50 18.58
C LEU A 743 4.30 -23.09 17.50
N GLY A 744 3.88 -24.35 17.66
CA GLY A 744 2.87 -24.99 16.80
C GLY A 744 1.55 -24.23 16.78
N LEU A 745 1.04 -23.84 17.94
CA LEU A 745 -0.14 -22.95 18.03
C LEU A 745 0.11 -21.63 17.30
N GLY A 746 1.27 -21.02 17.51
CA GLY A 746 1.64 -19.77 16.85
C GLY A 746 1.73 -19.86 15.34
N TYR A 747 2.29 -20.95 14.78
CA TYR A 747 2.29 -21.19 13.34
C TYR A 747 0.88 -21.23 12.77
N ALA A 748 -0.05 -21.87 13.47
CA ALA A 748 -1.43 -22.00 13.05
C ALA A 748 -2.14 -20.63 12.98
N VAL A 749 -2.01 -19.81 14.02
CA VAL A 749 -2.75 -18.54 14.14
C VAL A 749 -2.01 -17.32 13.58
N SER A 750 -0.78 -17.49 13.11
CA SER A 750 -0.03 -16.39 12.47
C SER A 750 -0.79 -15.85 11.24
N PRO A 751 -0.90 -14.52 11.08
CA PRO A 751 -1.65 -13.93 9.99
C PRO A 751 -0.97 -14.09 8.62
N THR A 752 0.36 -14.24 8.57
CA THR A 752 1.11 -14.42 7.32
C THR A 752 1.12 -15.87 6.84
N GLY A 753 0.69 -16.82 7.68
CA GLY A 753 1.00 -18.24 7.56
C GLY A 753 2.10 -18.66 8.56
N ALA A 754 2.62 -19.88 8.47
CA ALA A 754 3.59 -20.39 9.45
C ALA A 754 4.85 -19.53 9.47
N ASP A 755 5.07 -18.75 10.54
CA ASP A 755 6.24 -17.89 10.74
C ASP A 755 6.80 -18.02 12.17
N HIS A 756 8.13 -17.97 12.29
CA HIS A 756 8.86 -18.17 13.56
C HIS A 756 9.41 -16.88 14.15
N VAL A 757 9.57 -15.83 13.34
CA VAL A 757 10.26 -14.60 13.76
C VAL A 757 9.37 -13.78 14.69
N HIS A 758 8.08 -13.72 14.42
CA HIS A 758 7.10 -12.99 15.23
C HIS A 758 6.26 -13.93 16.09
N ASN A 759 6.92 -14.91 16.70
CA ASN A 759 6.28 -16.06 17.34
C ASN A 759 7.05 -16.52 18.59
N ILE A 760 6.42 -17.38 19.39
CA ILE A 760 7.01 -17.93 20.61
C ILE A 760 8.06 -19.00 20.30
N HIS A 761 9.18 -18.95 21.03
CA HIS A 761 10.14 -20.05 21.11
C HIS A 761 10.11 -20.63 22.53
N ASP A 762 9.16 -21.54 22.78
CA ASP A 762 8.81 -22.03 24.11
C ASP A 762 9.97 -22.63 24.90
N ASP A 763 10.94 -23.22 24.20
CA ASP A 763 12.15 -23.81 24.78
C ASP A 763 13.00 -22.78 25.53
N LEU A 764 12.87 -21.49 25.21
CA LEU A 764 13.52 -20.40 25.93
C LEU A 764 12.88 -20.09 27.28
N TYR A 765 11.68 -20.64 27.57
CA TYR A 765 10.88 -20.35 28.76
C TYR A 765 10.69 -21.55 29.70
N THR A 766 11.49 -22.61 29.54
CA THR A 766 11.40 -23.83 30.34
C THR A 766 12.20 -23.79 31.65
N SER A 767 13.01 -22.74 31.86
CA SER A 767 13.85 -22.59 33.05
C SER A 767 13.77 -21.16 33.60
N ALA A 768 13.69 -21.05 34.93
CA ALA A 768 13.72 -19.77 35.64
C ALA A 768 15.08 -19.05 35.54
N GLU A 769 16.14 -19.77 35.15
CA GLU A 769 17.50 -19.23 34.95
C GLU A 769 17.73 -18.70 33.53
N SER A 770 16.78 -18.92 32.61
CA SER A 770 16.89 -18.43 31.24
C SER A 770 16.83 -16.89 31.22
N PRO A 771 17.81 -16.21 30.59
CA PRO A 771 17.77 -14.76 30.42
C PRO A 771 16.58 -14.27 29.58
N PHE A 772 15.94 -15.15 28.81
CA PHE A 772 14.70 -14.85 28.10
C PHE A 772 13.49 -14.89 29.03
N PHE A 773 13.49 -15.81 30.00
CA PHE A 773 12.41 -15.93 30.97
C PHE A 773 12.30 -14.69 31.87
N ASP A 774 13.42 -14.13 32.32
CA ASP A 774 13.40 -12.91 33.14
C ASP A 774 12.74 -11.70 32.44
N ARG A 775 12.75 -11.66 31.11
CA ARG A 775 12.13 -10.56 30.34
C ARG A 775 10.61 -10.62 30.37
N ILE A 776 10.04 -11.81 30.25
CA ILE A 776 8.58 -12.00 30.26
C ILE A 776 7.96 -11.89 31.67
N ARG A 777 8.79 -11.89 32.73
CA ARG A 777 8.32 -11.58 34.10
C ARG A 777 7.71 -10.18 34.19
N ALA A 778 8.20 -9.22 33.41
CA ALA A 778 7.64 -7.88 33.33
C ALA A 778 6.19 -7.86 32.78
N LEU A 779 5.78 -8.92 32.09
CA LEU A 779 4.42 -9.13 31.57
C LEU A 779 3.55 -9.97 32.54
N GLY A 780 4.06 -10.29 33.73
CA GLY A 780 3.33 -11.05 34.75
C GLY A 780 3.39 -12.58 34.59
N ILE A 781 4.28 -13.10 33.75
CA ILE A 781 4.56 -14.55 33.68
C ILE A 781 5.67 -14.90 34.68
N LEU A 782 5.32 -15.56 35.78
CA LEU A 782 6.22 -15.73 36.93
C LEU A 782 6.82 -17.13 37.06
N GLU A 783 6.26 -18.13 36.39
CA GLU A 783 6.67 -19.53 36.45
C GLU A 783 7.04 -20.07 35.06
N PRO A 784 8.14 -20.82 34.93
CA PRO A 784 8.51 -21.47 33.68
C PRO A 784 7.53 -22.58 33.33
N LEU A 785 7.34 -22.83 32.04
CA LEU A 785 6.40 -23.83 31.52
C LEU A 785 7.11 -24.80 30.56
N PRO A 786 6.75 -26.09 30.55
CA PRO A 786 7.30 -27.03 29.58
C PRO A 786 7.11 -26.58 28.12
N ALA A 787 8.04 -26.97 27.23
CA ALA A 787 7.96 -26.65 25.81
C ALA A 787 6.79 -27.36 25.09
N THR A 788 6.34 -28.50 25.63
CA THR A 788 5.22 -29.32 25.13
C THR A 788 3.91 -29.09 25.89
N ASP A 789 3.82 -28.01 26.67
CA ASP A 789 2.57 -27.61 27.32
C ASP A 789 1.64 -26.93 26.32
N LEU A 790 0.33 -27.10 26.49
CA LEU A 790 -0.76 -26.38 25.79
C LEU A 790 -1.88 -25.97 26.78
N SER A 791 -1.58 -25.96 28.07
CA SER A 791 -2.50 -25.52 29.12
C SER A 791 -2.93 -24.06 28.95
N PRO A 792 -4.01 -23.61 29.62
CA PRO A 792 -4.36 -22.19 29.68
C PRO A 792 -3.21 -21.26 30.11
N ALA A 793 -2.29 -21.73 30.96
CA ALA A 793 -1.12 -20.96 31.36
C ALA A 793 -0.14 -20.76 30.19
N LYS A 794 0.04 -21.79 29.36
CA LYS A 794 0.82 -21.69 28.13
C LYS A 794 0.17 -20.77 27.10
N VAL A 795 -1.13 -20.89 26.89
CA VAL A 795 -1.87 -20.02 25.95
C VAL A 795 -1.74 -18.55 26.36
N ARG A 796 -1.82 -18.25 27.66
CA ARG A 796 -1.57 -16.91 28.19
C ARG A 796 -0.15 -16.43 27.93
N LEU A 797 0.87 -17.28 28.18
CA LEU A 797 2.26 -16.95 27.85
C LEU A 797 2.41 -16.61 26.36
N PHE A 798 1.90 -17.47 25.47
CA PHE A 798 1.93 -17.21 24.02
C PHE A 798 1.22 -15.90 23.65
N ALA A 799 0.03 -15.64 24.20
CA ALA A 799 -0.73 -14.42 23.93
C ALA A 799 0.05 -13.15 24.31
N TYR A 800 0.87 -13.19 25.37
CA TYR A 800 1.69 -12.05 25.79
C TYR A 800 3.00 -11.95 25.02
N ASP A 801 3.67 -13.07 24.78
CA ASP A 801 4.95 -13.12 24.07
C ASP A 801 4.80 -12.62 22.62
N VAL A 802 3.72 -12.98 21.94
CA VAL A 802 3.50 -12.53 20.56
C VAL A 802 3.29 -11.00 20.48
N LEU A 803 2.82 -10.34 21.55
CA LEU A 803 2.72 -8.88 21.61
C LEU A 803 4.11 -8.25 21.67
N TRP A 804 5.04 -8.84 22.41
CA TRP A 804 6.43 -8.40 22.41
C TRP A 804 7.01 -8.40 21.00
N TRP A 805 6.90 -9.53 20.30
CA TRP A 805 7.44 -9.67 18.94
C TRP A 805 6.75 -8.73 17.96
N SER A 806 5.43 -8.58 18.09
CA SER A 806 4.67 -7.70 17.21
C SER A 806 4.97 -6.22 17.46
N LEU A 807 5.44 -5.84 18.66
CA LEU A 807 5.95 -4.49 18.94
C LEU A 807 7.29 -4.25 18.22
N PHE A 808 8.15 -5.26 18.14
CA PHE A 808 9.41 -5.18 17.41
C PHE A 808 9.18 -4.92 15.92
N ASN A 809 8.18 -5.57 15.33
CA ASN A 809 7.76 -5.33 13.94
C ASN A 809 7.13 -3.95 13.71
N CYS A 810 6.55 -3.30 14.73
CA CYS A 810 6.05 -1.92 14.60
C CYS A 810 7.18 -0.89 14.75
N LEU A 811 8.10 -1.13 15.68
CA LEU A 811 9.24 -0.26 15.95
C LEU A 811 10.39 -0.47 14.96
N GLU A 812 10.32 -1.53 14.16
CA GLU A 812 11.38 -1.98 13.26
C GLU A 812 12.69 -2.23 14.02
N LEU A 813 12.59 -3.09 15.03
CA LEU A 813 13.72 -3.61 15.80
C LEU A 813 14.11 -5.01 15.33
N CYS A 814 15.41 -5.30 15.35
CA CYS A 814 15.91 -6.63 14.96
C CYS A 814 15.32 -7.74 15.86
N ALA A 815 14.95 -8.88 15.28
CA ALA A 815 14.54 -10.08 16.02
C ALA A 815 15.61 -10.67 16.95
N ASN A 816 16.90 -10.33 16.75
CA ASN A 816 17.98 -10.62 17.70
C ASN A 816 18.12 -9.54 18.80
N GLY A 817 17.36 -8.46 18.69
CA GLY A 817 17.31 -7.37 19.65
C GLY A 817 16.94 -7.81 21.06
N PRO A 818 16.07 -8.81 21.30
CA PRO A 818 15.74 -9.24 22.66
C PRO A 818 16.96 -9.69 23.47
N TYR A 819 18.01 -10.24 22.83
CA TYR A 819 19.26 -10.57 23.53
C TYR A 819 19.87 -9.36 24.25
N VAL A 820 19.65 -8.14 23.74
CA VAL A 820 20.33 -6.92 24.17
C VAL A 820 19.37 -5.80 24.62
N LEU A 821 18.10 -5.86 24.23
CA LEU A 821 17.04 -4.89 24.50
C LEU A 821 15.89 -5.53 25.28
N ASP A 822 15.64 -5.05 26.50
CA ASP A 822 14.44 -5.38 27.29
C ASP A 822 13.31 -4.34 27.06
N LEU A 823 12.08 -4.64 27.50
CA LEU A 823 10.88 -3.82 27.21
C LEU A 823 11.01 -2.40 27.78
N ASN A 824 11.58 -2.29 28.98
CA ASN A 824 11.77 -0.99 29.62
C ASN A 824 12.76 -0.15 28.81
N LEU A 825 13.87 -0.75 28.39
CA LEU A 825 14.85 -0.10 27.55
C LEU A 825 14.27 0.32 26.20
N VAL A 826 13.43 -0.51 25.59
CA VAL A 826 12.71 -0.16 24.36
C VAL A 826 11.80 1.04 24.57
N ASN A 827 11.01 1.05 25.65
CA ASN A 827 10.16 2.20 25.99
C ASN A 827 10.98 3.48 26.20
N ASP A 828 12.06 3.41 26.97
CA ASP A 828 12.91 4.59 27.23
C ASP A 828 13.58 5.10 25.95
N LEU A 829 13.97 4.21 25.04
CA LEU A 829 14.49 4.57 23.73
C LEU A 829 13.42 5.26 22.87
N VAL A 830 12.17 4.77 22.85
CA VAL A 830 11.06 5.45 22.17
C VAL A 830 10.85 6.85 22.74
N ARG A 831 10.84 7.03 24.07
CA ARG A 831 10.71 8.34 24.72
C ARG A 831 11.84 9.28 24.32
N ALA A 832 13.09 8.81 24.38
CA ALA A 832 14.26 9.60 24.03
C ALA A 832 14.30 9.98 22.55
N THR A 833 13.84 9.11 21.65
CA THR A 833 13.81 9.38 20.22
C THR A 833 12.68 10.35 19.86
N THR A 834 11.46 10.07 20.30
CA THR A 834 10.24 10.76 19.84
C THR A 834 9.82 11.95 20.71
N GLY A 835 10.30 12.01 21.96
CA GLY A 835 9.83 12.97 22.97
C GLY A 835 8.47 12.63 23.54
N TRP A 836 7.85 11.53 23.10
CA TRP A 836 6.55 11.13 23.59
C TRP A 836 6.59 10.58 25.02
N ASN A 837 5.54 10.82 25.79
CA ASN A 837 5.39 10.26 27.14
C ASN A 837 4.80 8.84 27.12
N THR A 838 5.46 7.88 26.45
CA THR A 838 5.00 6.48 26.40
C THR A 838 5.12 5.74 27.73
N SER A 839 4.32 4.68 27.86
CA SER A 839 4.46 3.63 28.85
C SER A 839 4.49 2.24 28.19
N LEU A 840 4.92 1.21 28.92
CA LEU A 840 4.82 -0.18 28.45
C LEU A 840 3.37 -0.58 28.11
N TRP A 841 2.40 -0.09 28.88
CA TRP A 841 0.98 -0.34 28.63
C TRP A 841 0.58 0.16 27.24
N GLU A 842 0.94 1.41 26.91
CA GLU A 842 0.62 2.00 25.63
C GLU A 842 1.31 1.28 24.45
N LEU A 843 2.59 0.93 24.60
CA LEU A 843 3.31 0.18 23.56
C LEU A 843 2.76 -1.24 23.39
N THR A 844 2.29 -1.87 24.46
CA THR A 844 1.62 -3.18 24.37
C THR A 844 0.30 -3.05 23.60
N LYS A 845 -0.44 -1.95 23.74
CA LYS A 845 -1.63 -1.67 22.93
C LYS A 845 -1.32 -1.41 21.46
N VAL A 846 -0.19 -0.77 21.15
CA VAL A 846 0.33 -0.67 19.76
C VAL A 846 0.57 -2.06 19.17
N ALA A 847 1.16 -2.96 19.95
CA ALA A 847 1.39 -4.34 19.54
C ALA A 847 0.10 -5.16 19.42
N GLU A 848 -0.89 -4.89 20.26
CA GLU A 848 -2.18 -5.57 20.19
C GLU A 848 -2.92 -5.20 18.89
N ARG A 849 -2.90 -3.91 18.50
CA ARG A 849 -3.36 -3.46 17.17
C ARG A 849 -2.64 -4.21 16.05
N SER A 850 -1.33 -4.39 16.16
CA SER A 850 -0.53 -4.99 15.09
C SER A 850 -0.75 -6.48 14.89
N VAL A 851 -1.40 -7.16 15.84
CA VAL A 851 -1.88 -8.53 15.65
C VAL A 851 -3.35 -8.57 15.23
N THR A 852 -4.16 -7.65 15.75
CA THR A 852 -5.60 -7.58 15.44
C THR A 852 -5.88 -7.10 14.00
N LEU A 853 -5.14 -6.12 13.50
CA LEU A 853 -5.36 -5.58 12.15
C LEU A 853 -5.08 -6.63 11.05
N PRO A 854 -3.97 -7.41 11.08
CA PRO A 854 -3.77 -8.47 10.09
C PRO A 854 -4.83 -9.58 10.17
N GLN A 855 -5.31 -9.90 11.38
CA GLN A 855 -6.41 -10.84 11.55
C GLN A 855 -7.69 -10.32 10.87
N LEU A 856 -8.01 -9.03 11.05
CA LEU A 856 -9.14 -8.41 10.37
C LEU A 856 -8.97 -8.45 8.85
N PHE A 857 -7.77 -8.21 8.34
CA PHE A 857 -7.47 -8.30 6.91
C PHE A 857 -7.74 -9.71 6.38
N ASN A 858 -7.27 -10.74 7.09
CA ASN A 858 -7.46 -12.13 6.71
C ASN A 858 -8.93 -12.54 6.72
N VAL A 859 -9.68 -12.17 7.75
CA VAL A 859 -11.12 -12.44 7.83
C VAL A 859 -11.86 -11.78 6.67
N ARG A 860 -11.52 -10.51 6.33
CA ARG A 860 -12.07 -9.83 5.15
C ARG A 860 -11.71 -10.55 3.86
N ALA A 861 -10.50 -11.11 3.76
CA ALA A 861 -10.04 -11.89 2.62
C ALA A 861 -10.61 -13.32 2.56
N GLY A 862 -11.47 -13.71 3.51
CA GLY A 862 -12.20 -14.99 3.52
C GLY A 862 -11.56 -16.09 4.36
N PHE A 863 -10.51 -15.80 5.13
CA PHE A 863 -9.92 -16.76 6.05
C PHE A 863 -10.80 -16.96 7.28
N THR A 864 -10.82 -18.19 7.76
CA THR A 864 -11.64 -18.62 8.89
C THR A 864 -10.79 -19.39 9.91
N PRO A 865 -11.32 -19.69 11.11
CA PRO A 865 -10.63 -20.55 12.06
C PRO A 865 -10.25 -21.94 11.52
N ALA A 866 -10.87 -22.41 10.43
CA ALA A 866 -10.53 -23.67 9.78
C ALA A 866 -9.18 -23.62 9.04
N ASP A 867 -8.69 -22.43 8.70
CA ASP A 867 -7.40 -22.20 8.06
C ASP A 867 -6.25 -22.14 9.08
N ASP A 868 -6.57 -21.93 10.36
CA ASP A 868 -5.65 -21.93 11.48
C ASP A 868 -5.40 -23.36 12.00
N ARG A 869 -4.74 -24.15 11.16
CA ARG A 869 -4.46 -25.57 11.38
C ARG A 869 -2.98 -25.91 11.25
N LEU A 870 -2.57 -27.00 11.88
CA LEU A 870 -1.27 -27.62 11.67
C LEU A 870 -1.36 -28.77 10.65
N PRO A 871 -0.29 -29.03 9.86
CA PRO A 871 -0.20 -30.24 9.04
C PRO A 871 -0.40 -31.53 9.83
N GLU A 872 -1.02 -32.53 9.18
CA GLU A 872 -1.39 -33.81 9.80
C GLU A 872 -0.19 -34.54 10.44
N ARG A 873 1.00 -34.36 9.85
CA ARG A 873 2.26 -34.93 10.32
C ARG A 873 2.60 -34.57 11.78
N PHE A 874 2.15 -33.43 12.30
CA PHE A 874 2.47 -33.01 13.66
C PHE A 874 1.62 -33.70 14.74
N PHE A 875 0.51 -34.34 14.34
CA PHE A 875 -0.30 -35.20 15.20
C PHE A 875 0.18 -36.66 15.20
N GLN A 876 1.29 -36.95 14.50
CA GLN A 876 1.89 -38.27 14.36
C GLN A 876 3.32 -38.30 14.93
N PRO A 877 3.79 -39.45 15.44
CA PRO A 877 5.15 -39.58 15.96
C PRO A 877 6.21 -39.39 14.86
N LEU A 878 7.39 -38.92 15.27
CA LEU A 878 8.58 -38.85 14.41
C LEU A 878 9.05 -40.27 14.02
N ARG A 879 9.59 -40.46 12.80
CA ARG A 879 10.07 -41.77 12.33
C ARG A 879 11.28 -42.31 13.12
N SER A 880 12.10 -41.43 13.69
CA SER A 880 13.43 -41.80 14.23
C SER A 880 13.81 -41.11 15.55
N SER A 881 12.84 -40.54 16.28
CA SER A 881 13.11 -39.89 17.57
C SER A 881 12.12 -40.33 18.65
N SER A 882 12.64 -40.59 19.86
CA SER A 882 11.87 -40.84 21.09
C SER A 882 11.50 -39.56 21.85
N THR A 883 11.95 -38.38 21.41
CA THR A 883 11.83 -37.11 22.16
C THR A 883 10.70 -36.19 21.67
N GLY A 884 10.23 -36.35 20.42
CA GLY A 884 9.12 -35.56 19.87
C GLY A 884 7.76 -36.15 20.22
N ARG A 885 7.01 -35.47 21.09
CA ARG A 885 5.65 -35.88 21.43
C ARG A 885 4.68 -35.33 20.38
N PRO A 886 3.86 -36.19 19.73
CA PRO A 886 2.78 -35.72 18.87
C PRO A 886 1.96 -34.63 19.57
N VAL A 887 1.61 -33.59 18.83
CA VAL A 887 0.65 -32.60 19.32
C VAL A 887 -0.68 -33.31 19.52
N ASP A 888 -1.32 -33.10 20.67
CA ASP A 888 -2.67 -33.62 20.90
C ASP A 888 -3.69 -32.72 20.19
N ARG A 889 -4.53 -33.30 19.33
CA ARG A 889 -5.45 -32.55 18.48
C ARG A 889 -6.49 -31.78 19.29
N ASP A 890 -7.07 -32.41 20.31
CA ASP A 890 -8.12 -31.81 21.10
C ASP A 890 -7.56 -30.69 21.98
N GLN A 891 -6.37 -30.88 22.55
CA GLN A 891 -5.67 -29.82 23.28
C GLN A 891 -5.29 -28.64 22.39
N PHE A 892 -4.81 -28.91 21.16
CA PHE A 892 -4.49 -27.85 20.20
C PHE A 892 -5.73 -27.03 19.80
N GLU A 893 -6.85 -27.69 19.49
CA GLU A 893 -8.10 -27.02 19.13
C GLU A 893 -8.67 -26.21 20.31
N ALA A 894 -8.57 -26.73 21.54
CA ALA A 894 -8.93 -26.00 22.76
C ALA A 894 -8.03 -24.78 22.99
N ALA A 895 -6.71 -24.93 22.80
CA ALA A 895 -5.74 -23.86 22.94
C ALA A 895 -5.95 -22.75 21.91
N ARG A 896 -6.25 -23.09 20.64
CA ARG A 896 -6.60 -22.12 19.59
C ARG A 896 -7.84 -21.32 19.95
N ARG A 897 -8.90 -22.00 20.41
CA ARG A 897 -10.14 -21.34 20.84
C ARG A 897 -9.90 -20.38 22.00
N LEU A 898 -9.17 -20.84 23.02
CA LEU A 898 -8.84 -20.01 24.17
C LEU A 898 -7.98 -18.80 23.78
N TYR A 899 -7.06 -18.96 22.83
CA TYR A 899 -6.29 -17.85 22.30
C TYR A 899 -7.20 -16.78 21.69
N TYR A 900 -8.16 -17.15 20.83
CA TYR A 900 -9.12 -16.18 20.28
C TYR A 900 -9.95 -15.48 21.36
N GLU A 901 -10.42 -16.22 22.36
CA GLU A 901 -11.15 -15.65 23.49
C GLU A 901 -10.28 -14.62 24.23
N MET A 902 -9.00 -14.92 24.47
CA MET A 902 -8.05 -13.98 25.09
C MET A 902 -7.76 -12.75 24.23
N ARG A 903 -7.84 -12.84 22.90
CA ARG A 903 -7.69 -11.69 21.98
C ARG A 903 -8.97 -10.87 21.82
N GLY A 904 -10.09 -11.32 22.38
CA GLY A 904 -11.40 -10.71 22.14
C GLY A 904 -11.87 -10.89 20.69
N TRP A 905 -11.59 -12.05 20.10
CA TRP A 905 -12.03 -12.43 18.76
C TRP A 905 -13.16 -13.48 18.83
N ASP A 906 -14.05 -13.47 17.86
CA ASP A 906 -15.14 -14.43 17.75
C ASP A 906 -14.58 -15.82 17.42
N THR A 907 -14.95 -16.84 18.20
CA THR A 907 -14.38 -18.18 18.07
C THR A 907 -14.87 -18.97 16.86
N ARG A 908 -15.94 -18.51 16.21
CA ARG A 908 -16.54 -19.14 15.03
C ARG A 908 -16.03 -18.52 13.74
N THR A 909 -15.88 -17.19 13.72
CA THR A 909 -15.50 -16.44 12.51
C THR A 909 -14.03 -16.02 12.52
N GLY A 910 -13.37 -15.98 13.69
CA GLY A 910 -12.04 -15.43 13.87
C GLY A 910 -12.01 -13.89 13.81
N ALA A 911 -13.16 -13.23 13.66
CA ALA A 911 -13.24 -11.78 13.54
C ALA A 911 -12.98 -11.09 14.89
N PRO A 912 -12.20 -10.00 14.94
CA PRO A 912 -12.13 -9.15 16.12
C PRO A 912 -13.52 -8.65 16.52
N THR A 913 -13.87 -8.73 17.80
CA THR A 913 -15.19 -8.27 18.28
C THR A 913 -15.27 -6.75 18.28
N ARG A 914 -16.49 -6.20 18.21
CA ARG A 914 -16.71 -4.75 18.33
C ARG A 914 -16.06 -4.16 19.59
N ALA A 915 -16.16 -4.85 20.73
CA ALA A 915 -15.56 -4.40 21.97
C ALA A 915 -14.03 -4.31 21.88
N ASN A 916 -13.39 -5.32 21.29
CA ASN A 916 -11.94 -5.32 21.04
C ASN A 916 -11.53 -4.18 20.09
N MET A 917 -12.24 -4.00 18.98
CA MET A 917 -11.92 -2.94 18.01
C MET A 917 -12.05 -1.53 18.60
N VAL A 918 -13.11 -1.26 19.40
CA VAL A 918 -13.27 0.03 20.08
C VAL A 918 -12.19 0.24 21.14
N GLU A 919 -11.85 -0.78 21.91
CA GLU A 919 -10.78 -0.70 22.93
C GLU A 919 -9.42 -0.35 22.32
N LEU A 920 -9.16 -0.85 21.12
CA LEU A 920 -7.93 -0.60 20.39
C LEU A 920 -7.95 0.67 19.53
N ALA A 921 -9.03 1.46 19.57
CA ALA A 921 -9.25 2.64 18.71
C ALA A 921 -9.18 2.32 17.20
N LEU A 922 -9.82 1.21 16.82
CA LEU A 922 -9.93 0.70 15.44
C LEU A 922 -11.37 0.78 14.92
N ASP A 923 -12.19 1.68 15.49
CA ASP A 923 -13.60 1.84 15.16
C ASP A 923 -13.83 2.25 13.70
N GLU A 924 -12.85 2.88 13.05
CA GLU A 924 -12.86 3.21 11.62
C GLU A 924 -12.97 1.96 10.71
N PHE A 925 -12.66 0.77 11.23
CA PHE A 925 -12.72 -0.48 10.48
C PHE A 925 -13.94 -1.35 10.84
N LEU A 926 -14.84 -0.88 11.69
CA LEU A 926 -16.07 -1.61 11.99
C LEU A 926 -16.95 -1.70 10.73
N PRO A 927 -17.56 -2.87 10.45
CA PRO A 927 -18.56 -2.97 9.39
C PRO A 927 -19.77 -2.07 9.72
N GLU A 928 -20.30 -1.39 8.70
CA GLU A 928 -21.50 -0.54 8.79
C GLU A 928 -22.75 -1.28 9.28
#